data_AF-A0A4R2M023-F1
#
_entry.id   AF-A0A4R2M023-F1
#
_cell.length_a   1.000
_cell.length_b   1.000
_cell.length_c   1.000
_cell.angle_alpha   90.00
_cell.angle_beta   90.00
_cell.angle_gamma   90.00
#
_symmetry.space_group_name_H-M   'P 1'
#
loop_
_entity.id
_entity.type
_entity.pdbx_description
1 polymer ?
#
loop_
_entity_poly.entity_id
_entity_poly.type
_entity_poly.pdbx_seq_one_letter_code
_entity_poly.pdbx_strand_id
1 'polypeptide(L)'
;MRKLLSLLFVATLFSCADDVIMDYKIDKPASLEQYEYLNAYEALKNYVDRASNPNFKLGLAISVNQFLEKGGVYALACSNFDELTAGNAMKYSSVVRDNGAMDFSTVTNFVNLAKAANLTIYGHTLAWHSQQNNKYLNSLIKDKELKVDPNAANNFIVYNTGTAGANPWDKQAIYSLPVALEAGADYTLTVDIKASDACQCGLWPIWDASPNKNQWGGSNDVQYLNENTIGTQWATYTWKFNAAFTHDKLQFVFGKHGGTICFDNLVLVKDGTDANLIKNGDFAEAATTGWGNNWQGPSFEIGKEGTASAIYYLNQVENSKMEVGGSMANFVVREKGKSDVPGTIIEGQGPEGMNCTKITSVANPSQDWDTQFFIYTPNKEWASGQKYKISFWYKASAEADCSTQCHGEPGAYKHWAMLPQNPHFTQEWQYYEATGSIPAEGAGMKSIAFNLNVDKNAVTYYFANIVWESEEKGNTIPLTPAEKKDTLTWAMNNWVEGMMKATGGYVTTWDVVNEAIAGGGDDGEGFYPLQSAKNVSAEDAKNNFYWQDYLGSEDYVRIVIAAARKYYAENGGTAPLKLFINDYNLESDWDDNKKAKSLVHWIEKWESDGVTKIDGIGTQMHVSCHANAAMQKSKEEHVVKMFEILAKSGKLVKISELDMGYVNEDGKSVKTADMTEAQHKAMAEYYKFIVKKYFEIIPAAQRYGITQWCATDSPADSGWRGGEPVGLWDANYNRKHTYAGFADGLAGK
;
A
#
# COMPACT_ATOMS: atom_id res chain seq x y z
N MET A 1 47.17 29.97 77.73
CA MET A 1 47.34 29.33 79.06
C MET A 1 46.11 28.46 79.36
N ARG A 2 45.96 27.85 80.55
CA ARG A 2 45.01 26.72 80.79
C ARG A 2 43.65 27.09 81.43
N LYS A 3 42.59 26.36 81.02
CA LYS A 3 41.40 25.88 81.78
C LYS A 3 40.37 26.92 82.28
N LEU A 4 39.03 26.73 82.11
CA LEU A 4 38.05 25.79 82.76
C LEU A 4 37.76 26.14 84.24
N LEU A 5 36.54 26.05 84.82
CA LEU A 5 35.16 25.68 84.38
C LEU A 5 34.12 26.08 85.48
N SER A 6 32.81 26.03 85.17
CA SER A 6 31.69 25.59 86.05
C SER A 6 30.65 26.60 86.61
N LEU A 7 29.40 26.11 86.67
CA LEU A 7 28.13 26.73 87.08
C LEU A 7 27.88 26.75 88.60
N LEU A 8 26.85 27.51 89.03
CA LEU A 8 25.83 27.02 89.99
C LEU A 8 24.44 27.62 89.64
N PHE A 9 23.35 27.09 90.19
CA PHE A 9 21.95 27.31 89.72
C PHE A 9 20.92 27.16 90.88
N VAL A 10 19.63 27.44 90.61
CA VAL A 10 18.43 27.25 91.50
C VAL A 10 18.27 28.30 92.63
N ALA A 11 17.09 28.67 93.17
CA ALA A 11 15.73 29.08 92.72
C ALA A 11 14.90 29.36 94.04
N THR A 12 13.60 29.69 94.15
CA THR A 12 12.44 29.92 93.24
C THR A 12 11.41 30.79 93.99
N LEU A 13 10.52 31.54 93.30
CA LEU A 13 9.18 31.87 93.81
C LEU A 13 8.14 31.92 92.67
N PHE A 14 6.89 31.59 92.99
CA PHE A 14 5.80 31.30 92.04
C PHE A 14 4.82 32.46 91.84
N SER A 15 4.19 32.49 90.67
CA SER A 15 2.88 33.08 90.40
C SER A 15 2.09 32.09 89.54
N CYS A 16 0.87 31.74 89.92
CA CYS A 16 0.08 30.75 89.19
C CYS A 16 -0.76 31.42 88.09
N ALA A 17 -0.32 31.28 86.85
CA ALA A 17 -1.21 31.13 85.70
C ALA A 17 -1.02 29.70 85.18
N ASP A 18 -2.11 29.04 84.77
CA ASP A 18 -2.02 27.69 84.21
C ASP A 18 -1.50 27.77 82.77
N ASP A 19 -0.18 27.62 82.60
CA ASP A 19 0.49 27.47 81.30
C ASP A 19 0.12 26.12 80.65
N VAL A 20 -1.12 26.03 80.15
CA VAL A 20 -1.55 24.98 79.21
C VAL A 20 -0.93 25.28 77.85
N ILE A 21 0.38 25.03 77.75
CA ILE A 21 1.08 24.93 76.47
C ILE A 21 0.48 23.72 75.75
N MET A 22 -0.48 23.96 74.85
CA MET A 22 -0.92 22.93 73.92
C MET A 22 0.24 22.62 72.97
N ASP A 23 0.90 21.48 73.21
CA ASP A 23 1.90 20.87 72.34
C ASP A 23 1.21 20.42 71.03
N TYR A 24 0.90 21.39 70.17
CA TYR A 24 0.16 21.20 68.93
C TYR A 24 1.06 20.59 67.85
N LYS A 25 1.43 19.33 68.09
CA LYS A 25 2.05 18.45 67.11
C LYS A 25 1.06 18.23 65.99
N ILE A 26 1.30 18.94 64.88
CA ILE A 26 0.73 18.57 63.59
C ILE A 26 1.47 17.31 63.16
N ASP A 27 0.88 16.15 63.48
CA ASP A 27 1.36 14.89 62.95
C ASP A 27 1.38 14.96 61.43
N LYS A 28 2.51 14.54 60.85
CA LYS A 28 2.77 14.66 59.43
C LYS A 28 1.74 13.82 58.65
N PRO A 29 1.13 14.35 57.57
CA PRO A 29 0.19 13.54 56.78
C PRO A 29 0.87 12.26 56.30
N ALA A 30 0.28 11.10 56.59
CA ALA A 30 0.91 9.80 56.33
C ALA A 30 1.27 9.59 54.84
N SER A 31 0.48 10.16 53.93
CA SER A 31 0.76 10.20 52.49
C SER A 31 2.05 10.95 52.15
N LEU A 32 2.45 11.94 52.95
CA LEU A 32 3.63 12.75 52.72
C LEU A 32 4.87 12.16 53.40
N GLU A 33 4.72 11.33 54.44
CA GLU A 33 5.80 10.52 55.05
C GLU A 33 6.25 9.38 54.12
N GLN A 34 5.30 8.67 53.51
CA GLN A 34 5.54 7.50 52.66
C GLN A 34 6.45 7.75 51.44
N TYR A 35 6.60 9.01 51.02
CA TYR A 35 7.40 9.41 49.86
C TYR A 35 8.75 10.08 50.23
N GLU A 36 9.04 10.39 51.51
CA GLU A 36 10.25 11.14 51.87
C GLU A 36 11.56 10.42 51.57
N TYR A 37 11.56 9.09 51.60
CA TYR A 37 12.74 8.30 51.25
C TYR A 37 13.18 8.53 49.79
N LEU A 38 12.29 9.00 48.91
CA LEU A 38 12.62 9.39 47.53
C LEU A 38 13.51 10.65 47.46
N ASN A 39 13.58 11.45 48.53
CA ASN A 39 14.51 12.57 48.63
C ASN A 39 15.96 12.11 48.84
N ALA A 40 16.17 10.88 49.33
CA ALA A 40 17.51 10.29 49.51
C ALA A 40 18.10 9.71 48.20
N TYR A 41 17.33 9.71 47.09
CA TYR A 41 17.83 9.27 45.79
C TYR A 41 18.55 10.40 45.03
N GLU A 42 19.65 10.07 44.37
CA GLU A 42 20.36 10.96 43.43
C GLU A 42 19.66 11.01 42.07
N ALA A 43 20.22 11.74 41.11
CA ALA A 43 19.73 11.76 39.73
C ALA A 43 19.98 10.41 39.03
N LEU A 44 19.05 9.93 38.21
CA LEU A 44 19.06 8.55 37.70
C LEU A 44 20.39 8.14 37.03
N LYS A 45 20.98 9.01 36.22
CA LYS A 45 22.26 8.76 35.52
C LYS A 45 23.48 8.52 36.41
N ASN A 46 23.40 8.82 37.72
CA ASN A 46 24.43 8.52 38.71
C ASN A 46 24.42 7.05 39.15
N TYR A 47 23.29 6.35 39.01
CA TYR A 47 23.16 4.94 39.39
C TYR A 47 23.70 3.96 38.32
N VAL A 48 23.99 4.45 37.11
CA VAL A 48 24.63 3.65 36.06
C VAL A 48 26.12 3.50 36.37
N ASP A 49 26.59 2.27 36.60
CA ASP A 49 28.03 2.00 36.66
C ASP A 49 28.68 2.25 35.28
N ARG A 50 29.35 3.40 35.14
CA ARG A 50 30.08 3.81 33.94
C ARG A 50 31.42 3.10 33.75
N ALA A 51 31.95 2.41 34.77
CA ALA A 51 33.16 1.61 34.61
C ALA A 51 32.86 0.31 33.85
N SER A 52 31.78 -0.39 34.22
CA SER A 52 31.32 -1.58 33.49
C SER A 52 30.51 -1.26 32.24
N ASN A 53 29.88 -0.08 32.15
CA ASN A 53 28.98 0.29 31.05
C ASN A 53 29.34 1.68 30.45
N PRO A 54 30.58 1.92 29.97
CA PRO A 54 31.06 3.25 29.56
C PRO A 54 30.33 3.86 28.36
N ASN A 55 29.72 3.03 27.50
CA ASN A 55 28.96 3.46 26.32
C ASN A 55 27.44 3.52 26.55
N PHE A 56 26.95 3.12 27.73
CA PHE A 56 25.51 3.04 28.00
C PHE A 56 24.87 4.43 28.08
N LYS A 57 23.68 4.55 27.49
CA LYS A 57 22.86 5.76 27.45
C LYS A 57 21.57 5.58 28.25
N LEU A 58 21.44 6.34 29.34
CA LEU A 58 20.16 6.52 30.00
C LEU A 58 19.38 7.63 29.29
N GLY A 59 18.26 7.28 28.66
CA GLY A 59 17.49 8.17 27.80
C GLY A 59 16.11 8.56 28.34
N LEU A 60 15.57 9.66 27.84
CA LEU A 60 14.19 10.11 28.10
C LEU A 60 13.50 10.51 26.79
N ALA A 61 12.31 9.99 26.54
CA ALA A 61 11.45 10.50 25.47
C ALA A 61 10.62 11.69 25.95
N ILE A 62 10.53 12.72 25.10
CA ILE A 62 10.00 14.04 25.46
C ILE A 62 9.14 14.64 24.34
N SER A 63 8.20 15.50 24.72
CA SER A 63 7.66 16.49 23.78
C SER A 63 8.72 17.56 23.53
N VAL A 64 9.15 17.69 22.28
CA VAL A 64 10.15 18.69 21.89
C VAL A 64 9.73 20.11 22.25
N ASN A 65 8.44 20.45 22.14
CA ASN A 65 7.95 21.79 22.48
C ASN A 65 8.15 22.12 23.97
N GLN A 66 7.79 21.20 24.87
CA GLN A 66 8.00 21.33 26.33
C GLN A 66 9.49 21.43 26.71
N PHE A 67 10.38 20.83 25.91
CA PHE A 67 11.83 20.93 26.10
C PHE A 67 12.38 22.28 25.61
N LEU A 68 11.87 22.80 24.48
CA LEU A 68 12.21 24.12 23.95
C LEU A 68 11.77 25.28 24.87
N GLU A 69 10.69 25.09 25.64
CA GLU A 69 10.23 26.01 26.71
C GLU A 69 11.22 26.14 27.88
N LYS A 70 12.16 25.20 28.03
CA LYS A 70 13.16 25.14 29.13
C LYS A 70 12.56 25.05 30.55
N GLY A 71 11.33 24.55 30.66
CA GLY A 71 10.62 24.34 31.92
C GLY A 71 11.03 23.07 32.69
N GLY A 72 10.11 22.54 33.51
CA GLY A 72 10.36 21.37 34.38
C GLY A 72 10.90 20.14 33.63
N VAL A 73 10.31 19.82 32.46
CA VAL A 73 10.77 18.70 31.60
C VAL A 73 12.23 18.87 31.17
N TYR A 74 12.65 20.08 30.78
CA TYR A 74 14.04 20.37 30.42
C TYR A 74 14.99 20.21 31.62
N ALA A 75 14.60 20.69 32.80
CA ALA A 75 15.39 20.55 34.02
C ALA A 75 15.54 19.07 34.44
N LEU A 76 14.47 18.28 34.39
CA LEU A 76 14.51 16.84 34.68
C LEU A 76 15.37 16.08 33.66
N ALA A 77 15.21 16.38 32.37
CA ALA A 77 16.02 15.81 31.28
C ALA A 77 17.52 16.04 31.51
N CYS A 78 17.94 17.31 31.68
CA CYS A 78 19.35 17.67 31.88
C CYS A 78 19.95 17.07 33.16
N SER A 79 19.16 16.99 34.24
CA SER A 79 19.66 16.45 35.52
C SER A 79 19.74 14.93 35.54
N ASN A 80 18.75 14.22 34.99
CA ASN A 80 18.63 12.77 35.19
C ASN A 80 19.14 11.89 34.04
N PHE A 81 19.31 12.42 32.83
CA PHE A 81 19.56 11.61 31.62
C PHE A 81 20.85 12.01 30.87
N ASP A 82 21.24 11.14 29.93
CA ASP A 82 22.36 11.31 29.00
C ASP A 82 21.90 11.59 27.55
N GLU A 83 20.69 11.15 27.22
CA GLU A 83 20.16 11.02 25.85
C GLU A 83 18.67 11.37 25.78
N LEU A 84 18.20 11.86 24.62
CA LEU A 84 16.81 12.25 24.39
C LEU A 84 16.22 11.60 23.14
N THR A 85 14.96 11.14 23.21
CA THR A 85 14.16 10.72 22.05
C THR A 85 13.08 11.78 21.78
N ALA A 86 12.94 12.21 20.53
CA ALA A 86 12.14 13.40 20.15
C ALA A 86 10.61 13.20 20.14
N GLY A 87 10.09 12.10 20.67
CA GLY A 87 8.68 11.71 20.57
C GLY A 87 8.21 11.69 19.12
N ASN A 88 7.17 12.45 18.80
CA ASN A 88 6.66 12.55 17.43
C ASN A 88 7.42 13.56 16.55
N ALA A 89 8.28 14.44 17.09
CA ALA A 89 8.80 15.59 16.35
C ALA A 89 9.81 15.25 15.24
N MET A 90 10.35 14.03 15.22
CA MET A 90 11.19 13.49 14.15
C MET A 90 10.45 12.49 13.23
N LYS A 91 9.15 12.26 13.45
CA LYS A 91 8.32 11.36 12.61
C LYS A 91 7.82 12.08 11.35
N TYR A 92 7.53 11.30 10.32
CA TYR A 92 7.24 11.80 8.95
C TYR A 92 6.10 12.84 8.91
N SER A 93 4.94 12.54 9.52
CA SER A 93 3.78 13.45 9.56
C SER A 93 4.03 14.80 10.24
N SER A 94 4.95 14.86 11.21
CA SER A 94 5.32 16.11 11.90
C SER A 94 6.11 17.09 11.03
N VAL A 95 6.63 16.63 9.90
CA VAL A 95 7.54 17.39 9.03
C VAL A 95 7.02 17.51 7.60
N VAL A 96 6.42 16.46 7.04
CA VAL A 96 6.03 16.39 5.62
C VAL A 96 4.55 16.73 5.42
N ARG A 97 4.31 17.84 4.73
CA ARG A 97 2.97 18.34 4.39
C ARG A 97 2.37 17.61 3.18
N ASP A 98 1.06 17.76 2.98
CA ASP A 98 0.26 17.12 1.93
C ASP A 98 0.74 17.34 0.49
N ASN A 99 1.58 18.35 0.26
CA ASN A 99 2.17 18.71 -1.03
C ASN A 99 3.68 18.35 -1.10
N GLY A 100 4.20 17.55 -0.17
CA GLY A 100 5.60 17.17 -0.08
C GLY A 100 6.53 18.21 0.54
N ALA A 101 6.04 19.41 0.87
CA ALA A 101 6.85 20.44 1.50
C ALA A 101 7.25 20.04 2.92
N MET A 102 8.55 20.00 3.20
CA MET A 102 9.12 19.53 4.47
C MET A 102 9.53 20.70 5.37
N ASP A 103 9.30 20.61 6.68
CA ASP A 103 9.65 21.65 7.67
C ASP A 103 10.46 21.11 8.85
N PHE A 104 11.79 21.18 8.73
CA PHE A 104 12.71 20.68 9.74
C PHE A 104 13.07 21.72 10.82
N SER A 105 12.36 22.85 10.90
CA SER A 105 12.70 23.94 11.83
C SER A 105 12.65 23.51 13.30
N THR A 106 11.59 22.81 13.71
CA THR A 106 11.43 22.23 15.06
C THR A 106 12.55 21.25 15.40
N VAL A 107 12.90 20.35 14.46
CA VAL A 107 14.02 19.40 14.63
C VAL A 107 15.35 20.13 14.80
N THR A 108 15.61 21.15 13.99
CA THR A 108 16.85 21.93 14.03
C THR A 108 17.00 22.68 15.36
N ASN A 109 15.91 23.29 15.84
CA ASN A 109 15.88 23.97 17.14
C ASN A 109 16.09 23.00 18.31
N PHE A 110 15.49 21.80 18.24
CA PHE A 110 15.68 20.75 19.23
C PHE A 110 17.13 20.26 19.31
N VAL A 111 17.73 19.93 18.16
CA VAL A 111 19.13 19.49 18.06
C VAL A 111 20.08 20.53 18.64
N ASN A 112 19.89 21.81 18.31
CA ASN A 112 20.69 22.90 18.85
C ASN A 112 20.56 23.03 20.38
N LEU A 113 19.36 22.88 20.94
CA LEU A 113 19.16 22.96 22.39
C LEU A 113 19.72 21.74 23.14
N ALA A 114 19.49 20.51 22.65
CA ALA A 114 20.05 19.29 23.24
C ALA A 114 21.59 19.33 23.24
N LYS A 115 22.19 19.78 22.13
CA LYS A 115 23.64 20.01 22.00
C LYS A 115 24.16 21.06 22.99
N ALA A 116 23.44 22.17 23.17
CA ALA A 116 23.78 23.18 24.18
C ALA A 116 23.61 22.68 25.63
N ALA A 117 22.71 21.72 25.85
CA ALA A 117 22.51 21.03 27.13
C ALA A 117 23.47 19.85 27.37
N ASN A 118 24.34 19.53 26.40
CA ASN A 118 25.24 18.37 26.41
C ASN A 118 24.49 17.02 26.57
N LEU A 119 23.34 16.88 25.90
CA LEU A 119 22.56 15.64 25.82
C LEU A 119 22.63 15.08 24.40
N THR A 120 22.94 13.79 24.26
CA THR A 120 22.86 13.14 22.94
C THR A 120 21.41 12.93 22.52
N ILE A 121 21.17 12.68 21.24
CA ILE A 121 19.84 12.37 20.72
C ILE A 121 19.85 10.96 20.13
N TYR A 122 18.79 10.22 20.44
CA TYR A 122 18.42 8.99 19.77
C TYR A 122 17.31 9.33 18.76
N GLY A 123 17.62 9.22 17.48
CA GLY A 123 16.70 9.59 16.40
C GLY A 123 15.61 8.54 16.21
N HIS A 124 14.35 8.96 16.17
CA HIS A 124 13.20 8.07 16.04
C HIS A 124 12.12 8.80 15.20
N THR A 125 11.81 8.37 13.97
CA THR A 125 12.33 7.23 13.20
C THR A 125 12.39 7.59 11.72
N LEU A 126 13.31 6.97 10.96
CA LEU A 126 13.51 7.29 9.54
C LEU A 126 12.49 6.59 8.63
N ALA A 127 12.10 5.34 8.93
CA ALA A 127 11.02 4.64 8.23
C ALA A 127 10.06 3.99 9.24
N TRP A 128 8.76 4.11 8.95
CA TRP A 128 7.66 3.51 9.70
C TRP A 128 6.48 3.35 8.75
N HIS A 129 5.58 2.40 9.03
CA HIS A 129 4.34 2.25 8.28
C HIS A 129 3.30 3.29 8.73
N SER A 130 3.25 3.64 10.03
CA SER A 130 2.29 4.62 10.56
C SER A 130 2.83 6.06 10.56
N GLN A 131 1.93 7.02 10.80
CA GLN A 131 2.20 8.47 10.81
C GLN A 131 2.96 8.98 9.57
N GLN A 132 2.62 8.43 8.40
CA GLN A 132 3.10 8.90 7.10
C GLN A 132 2.13 9.93 6.49
N ASN A 133 2.58 10.76 5.55
CA ASN A 133 1.65 11.62 4.79
C ASN A 133 1.10 10.82 3.58
N ASN A 134 0.10 9.98 3.84
CA ASN A 134 -0.55 9.13 2.83
C ASN A 134 -1.03 9.93 1.60
N LYS A 135 -1.52 11.16 1.80
CA LYS A 135 -2.01 12.01 0.71
C LYS A 135 -0.89 12.44 -0.23
N TYR A 136 0.26 12.84 0.30
CA TYR A 136 1.44 13.12 -0.50
C TYR A 136 1.97 11.86 -1.20
N LEU A 137 2.22 10.79 -0.44
CA LEU A 137 2.80 9.55 -0.99
C LEU A 137 1.92 8.92 -2.09
N ASN A 138 0.60 8.85 -1.88
CA ASN A 138 -0.33 8.34 -2.89
C ASN A 138 -0.44 9.28 -4.11
N SER A 139 -0.21 10.59 -3.95
CA SER A 139 -0.17 11.54 -5.08
C SER A 139 1.07 11.36 -5.97
N LEU A 140 2.16 10.79 -5.45
CA LEU A 140 3.35 10.45 -6.22
C LEU A 140 3.13 9.19 -7.09
N ILE A 141 2.41 8.20 -6.56
CA ILE A 141 2.15 6.92 -7.23
C ILE A 141 0.81 6.87 -8.00
N LYS A 142 0.21 8.04 -8.25
CA LYS A 142 -1.01 8.17 -9.09
C LYS A 142 -0.76 7.72 -10.52
N ASP A 143 -1.82 7.41 -11.25
CA ASP A 143 -1.75 7.15 -12.68
C ASP A 143 -1.13 8.33 -13.45
N LYS A 144 -0.28 8.02 -14.44
CA LYS A 144 0.30 9.00 -15.36
C LYS A 144 -0.71 9.37 -16.44
N GLU A 145 -0.78 10.65 -16.77
CA GLU A 145 -1.69 11.19 -17.79
C GLU A 145 -1.22 10.77 -19.20
N LEU A 146 -2.15 10.25 -20.00
CA LEU A 146 -1.92 9.88 -21.40
C LEU A 146 -2.09 11.10 -22.30
N LYS A 147 -1.24 11.21 -23.33
CA LYS A 147 -1.42 12.22 -24.39
C LYS A 147 -2.56 11.77 -25.31
N VAL A 148 -3.75 12.30 -25.06
CA VAL A 148 -4.94 12.10 -25.89
C VAL A 148 -5.09 13.23 -26.91
N ASP A 149 -5.56 12.92 -28.12
CA ASP A 149 -5.95 13.96 -29.09
C ASP A 149 -7.29 14.57 -28.65
N PRO A 150 -7.38 15.89 -28.37
CA PRO A 150 -8.63 16.52 -27.97
C PRO A 150 -9.76 16.42 -29.02
N ASN A 151 -9.46 16.02 -30.25
CA ASN A 151 -10.46 15.76 -31.28
C ASN A 151 -11.12 14.38 -31.16
N ALA A 152 -10.54 13.44 -30.39
CA ALA A 152 -10.97 12.04 -30.25
C ALA A 152 -12.19 11.83 -29.31
N ALA A 153 -13.09 12.81 -29.24
CA ALA A 153 -14.45 12.62 -28.72
C ALA A 153 -15.34 12.03 -29.82
N ASN A 154 -16.35 11.22 -29.47
CA ASN A 154 -17.17 10.56 -30.47
C ASN A 154 -18.07 11.56 -31.19
N ASN A 155 -18.01 11.61 -32.51
CA ASN A 155 -18.90 12.42 -33.34
C ASN A 155 -20.18 11.62 -33.65
N PHE A 156 -21.32 12.28 -33.83
CA PHE A 156 -22.55 11.66 -34.31
C PHE A 156 -23.47 12.74 -34.90
N ILE A 157 -24.45 12.38 -35.74
CA ILE A 157 -25.46 13.36 -36.17
C ILE A 157 -26.58 13.47 -35.13
N VAL A 158 -26.90 14.68 -34.71
CA VAL A 158 -28.05 14.97 -33.84
C VAL A 158 -29.11 15.75 -34.60
N TYR A 159 -30.36 15.28 -34.52
CA TYR A 159 -31.55 15.93 -35.04
C TYR A 159 -32.34 16.56 -33.90
N ASN A 160 -32.48 17.88 -33.94
CA ASN A 160 -33.28 18.67 -33.02
C ASN A 160 -34.70 18.78 -33.57
N THR A 161 -35.66 18.05 -32.98
CA THR A 161 -37.06 18.04 -33.47
C THR A 161 -37.88 19.20 -32.94
N GLY A 162 -37.53 19.75 -31.77
CA GLY A 162 -38.30 20.75 -31.06
C GLY A 162 -39.57 20.13 -30.46
N THR A 163 -40.75 20.67 -30.80
CA THR A 163 -42.03 20.06 -30.41
C THR A 163 -42.38 18.88 -31.32
N ALA A 164 -42.95 17.82 -30.73
CA ALA A 164 -43.53 16.70 -31.44
C ALA A 164 -44.59 17.13 -32.47
N GLY A 165 -44.59 16.48 -33.63
CA GLY A 165 -45.63 16.59 -34.65
C GLY A 165 -46.85 15.72 -34.36
N ALA A 166 -47.88 15.85 -35.22
CA ALA A 166 -49.10 15.06 -35.15
C ALA A 166 -48.94 13.70 -35.85
N ASN A 167 -48.12 13.62 -36.91
CA ASN A 167 -47.98 12.45 -37.77
C ASN A 167 -46.57 11.81 -37.65
N PRO A 168 -46.42 10.49 -37.92
CA PRO A 168 -45.12 9.82 -37.91
C PRO A 168 -44.08 10.42 -38.86
N TRP A 169 -44.52 11.08 -39.94
CA TRP A 169 -43.66 11.66 -40.97
C TRP A 169 -43.32 13.15 -40.76
N ASP A 170 -43.80 13.81 -39.70
CA ASP A 170 -43.61 15.26 -39.52
C ASP A 170 -42.15 15.66 -39.25
N LYS A 171 -41.33 14.74 -38.73
CA LYS A 171 -39.89 14.89 -38.47
C LYS A 171 -39.15 13.69 -39.03
N GLN A 172 -38.12 13.96 -39.83
CA GLN A 172 -37.39 12.94 -40.57
C GLN A 172 -35.90 13.25 -40.63
N ALA A 173 -35.08 12.19 -40.62
CA ALA A 173 -33.70 12.23 -41.07
C ALA A 173 -33.60 11.47 -42.40
N ILE A 174 -32.92 12.03 -43.39
CA ILE A 174 -32.78 11.46 -44.73
C ILE A 174 -31.30 11.23 -44.99
N TYR A 175 -30.93 10.04 -45.44
CA TYR A 175 -29.60 9.74 -45.98
C TYR A 175 -29.70 9.42 -47.48
N SER A 176 -28.93 10.13 -48.30
CA SER A 176 -28.86 9.90 -49.75
C SER A 176 -27.75 8.91 -50.07
N LEU A 177 -28.11 7.78 -50.68
CA LEU A 177 -27.19 6.69 -50.94
C LEU A 177 -26.21 7.06 -52.07
N PRO A 178 -24.90 6.79 -51.93
CA PRO A 178 -23.91 7.03 -53.00
C PRO A 178 -24.14 6.19 -54.27
N VAL A 179 -24.82 5.04 -54.12
CA VAL A 179 -25.23 4.12 -55.18
C VAL A 179 -26.61 3.58 -54.80
N ALA A 180 -27.55 3.52 -55.75
CA ALA A 180 -28.89 3.01 -55.49
C ALA A 180 -28.90 1.49 -55.26
N LEU A 181 -29.77 1.02 -54.37
CA LEU A 181 -29.96 -0.40 -54.05
C LEU A 181 -30.61 -1.16 -55.20
N GLU A 182 -30.26 -2.43 -55.36
CA GLU A 182 -30.80 -3.32 -56.38
C GLU A 182 -32.19 -3.82 -55.98
N ALA A 183 -33.17 -3.69 -56.89
CA ALA A 183 -34.49 -4.27 -56.71
C ALA A 183 -34.43 -5.81 -56.60
N GLY A 184 -35.15 -6.38 -55.63
CA GLY A 184 -35.24 -7.80 -55.34
C GLY A 184 -34.12 -8.36 -54.47
N ALA A 185 -33.11 -7.56 -54.10
CA ALA A 185 -32.01 -8.00 -53.22
C ALA A 185 -32.32 -7.77 -51.73
N ASP A 186 -31.77 -8.61 -50.86
CA ASP A 186 -31.88 -8.50 -49.41
C ASP A 186 -30.76 -7.65 -48.81
N TYR A 187 -31.11 -6.83 -47.82
CA TYR A 187 -30.20 -5.91 -47.15
C TYR A 187 -30.39 -5.94 -45.63
N THR A 188 -29.28 -5.74 -44.92
CA THR A 188 -29.21 -5.51 -43.48
C THR A 188 -28.66 -4.12 -43.21
N LEU A 189 -29.45 -3.27 -42.55
CA LEU A 189 -28.99 -2.03 -41.93
C LEU A 189 -28.82 -2.24 -40.43
N THR A 190 -27.68 -1.84 -39.88
CA THR A 190 -27.49 -1.57 -38.45
C THR A 190 -27.14 -0.10 -38.23
N VAL A 191 -27.59 0.47 -37.12
CA VAL A 191 -27.34 1.86 -36.74
C VAL A 191 -27.50 2.01 -35.24
N ASP A 192 -26.58 2.71 -34.57
CA ASP A 192 -26.74 3.09 -33.17
C ASP A 192 -27.64 4.32 -33.08
N ILE A 193 -28.64 4.28 -32.20
CA ILE A 193 -29.60 5.39 -32.01
C ILE A 193 -29.80 5.63 -30.51
N LYS A 194 -29.93 6.91 -30.13
CA LYS A 194 -30.52 7.32 -28.85
C LYS A 194 -31.42 8.55 -29.03
N ALA A 195 -32.41 8.72 -28.15
CA ALA A 195 -33.28 9.89 -28.12
C ALA A 195 -33.25 10.57 -26.73
N SER A 196 -33.69 11.83 -26.64
CA SER A 196 -33.85 12.52 -25.35
C SER A 196 -34.88 11.84 -24.44
N ASP A 197 -35.93 11.30 -25.06
CA ASP A 197 -37.03 10.56 -24.45
C ASP A 197 -37.39 9.38 -25.37
N ALA A 198 -37.97 8.31 -24.82
CA ALA A 198 -38.26 7.11 -25.62
C ALA A 198 -39.31 7.38 -26.71
N CYS A 199 -38.97 7.10 -27.97
CA CYS A 199 -39.81 7.40 -29.14
C CYS A 199 -39.88 6.22 -30.13
N GLN A 200 -40.82 6.27 -31.08
CA GLN A 200 -40.77 5.36 -32.23
C GLN A 200 -39.94 5.97 -33.35
N CYS A 201 -39.13 5.14 -34.03
CA CYS A 201 -38.44 5.49 -35.26
C CYS A 201 -38.69 4.41 -36.32
N GLY A 202 -39.31 4.78 -37.44
CA GLY A 202 -39.42 3.92 -38.62
C GLY A 202 -38.24 4.11 -39.58
N LEU A 203 -38.06 3.16 -40.49
CA LEU A 203 -37.17 3.28 -41.66
C LEU A 203 -38.00 3.06 -42.93
N TRP A 204 -38.06 4.06 -43.79
CA TRP A 204 -38.71 3.99 -45.09
C TRP A 204 -37.65 4.18 -46.19
N PRO A 205 -37.20 3.11 -46.89
CA PRO A 205 -36.39 3.25 -48.10
C PRO A 205 -37.20 3.90 -49.24
N ILE A 206 -36.57 4.78 -50.01
CA ILE A 206 -37.23 5.64 -51.01
C ILE A 206 -36.52 5.59 -52.37
N TRP A 207 -37.31 5.65 -53.45
CA TRP A 207 -36.84 5.90 -54.81
C TRP A 207 -37.14 7.36 -55.22
N ASP A 208 -36.27 8.27 -54.83
CA ASP A 208 -36.40 9.71 -55.04
C ASP A 208 -36.33 10.11 -56.51
N ALA A 209 -35.62 9.30 -57.32
CA ALA A 209 -35.57 9.39 -58.78
C ALA A 209 -36.69 8.61 -59.52
N SER A 210 -37.70 8.08 -58.81
CA SER A 210 -38.80 7.33 -59.44
C SER A 210 -39.58 8.19 -60.45
N PRO A 211 -39.87 7.68 -61.66
CA PRO A 211 -40.74 8.39 -62.61
C PRO A 211 -42.20 8.48 -62.14
N ASN A 212 -42.59 7.69 -61.13
CA ASN A 212 -43.94 7.64 -60.56
C ASN A 212 -44.07 8.37 -59.21
N LYS A 213 -43.09 9.20 -58.86
CA LYS A 213 -43.00 9.90 -57.57
C LYS A 213 -44.28 10.68 -57.24
N ASN A 214 -44.78 10.54 -56.02
CA ASN A 214 -46.00 11.19 -55.49
C ASN A 214 -47.32 10.80 -56.21
N GLN A 215 -47.37 9.73 -57.02
CA GLN A 215 -48.62 9.29 -57.64
C GLN A 215 -49.51 8.56 -56.62
N TRP A 216 -50.53 9.26 -56.12
CA TRP A 216 -51.50 8.72 -55.16
C TRP A 216 -52.19 7.44 -55.65
N GLY A 217 -52.06 6.36 -54.86
CA GLY A 217 -52.83 5.12 -55.06
C GLY A 217 -52.06 3.92 -55.62
N GLY A 218 -50.76 4.01 -55.87
CA GLY A 218 -49.99 2.84 -56.35
C GLY A 218 -48.52 3.09 -56.70
N SER A 219 -47.86 4.10 -56.13
CA SER A 219 -46.46 4.40 -56.43
C SER A 219 -45.50 3.46 -55.70
N ASN A 220 -44.71 2.71 -56.47
CA ASN A 220 -43.51 2.02 -55.99
C ASN A 220 -42.37 3.04 -55.82
N ASP A 221 -42.51 3.97 -54.88
CA ASP A 221 -41.53 5.02 -54.57
C ASP A 221 -41.15 5.12 -53.08
N VAL A 222 -41.95 4.55 -52.16
CA VAL A 222 -41.65 4.45 -50.72
C VAL A 222 -41.95 3.04 -50.20
N GLN A 223 -40.94 2.34 -49.68
CA GLN A 223 -41.12 1.05 -48.99
C GLN A 223 -41.24 1.31 -47.48
N TYR A 224 -42.28 0.78 -46.84
CA TYR A 224 -42.55 0.98 -45.42
C TYR A 224 -42.06 -0.23 -44.61
N LEU A 225 -41.08 -0.02 -43.73
CA LEU A 225 -40.60 -1.04 -42.78
C LEU A 225 -41.09 -0.75 -41.37
N ASN A 226 -40.96 -1.75 -40.48
CA ASN A 226 -41.41 -1.66 -39.09
C ASN A 226 -40.71 -0.53 -38.30
N GLU A 227 -41.45 0.05 -37.35
CA GLU A 227 -40.90 1.01 -36.38
C GLU A 227 -40.16 0.28 -35.24
N ASN A 228 -39.04 0.86 -34.81
CA ASN A 228 -38.28 0.45 -33.62
C ASN A 228 -38.53 1.46 -32.48
N THR A 229 -38.65 0.95 -31.25
CA THR A 229 -38.72 1.81 -30.05
C THR A 229 -37.33 2.20 -29.59
N ILE A 230 -36.99 3.48 -29.76
CA ILE A 230 -35.69 4.07 -29.45
C ILE A 230 -35.62 4.42 -27.96
N GLY A 231 -34.51 4.06 -27.31
CA GLY A 231 -34.23 4.35 -25.91
C GLY A 231 -33.47 5.66 -25.67
N THR A 232 -33.25 5.98 -24.39
CA THR A 232 -32.47 7.16 -23.96
C THR A 232 -30.97 6.90 -23.79
N GLN A 233 -30.52 5.71 -24.15
CA GLN A 233 -29.11 5.29 -24.18
C GLN A 233 -28.79 4.80 -25.59
N TRP A 234 -27.51 4.84 -25.99
CA TRP A 234 -27.09 4.26 -27.28
C TRP A 234 -27.38 2.76 -27.31
N ALA A 235 -28.07 2.32 -28.36
CA ALA A 235 -28.28 0.91 -28.67
C ALA A 235 -28.31 0.71 -30.19
N THR A 236 -27.82 -0.44 -30.64
CA THR A 236 -27.82 -0.81 -32.06
C THR A 236 -29.20 -1.31 -32.47
N TYR A 237 -29.81 -0.63 -33.43
CA TYR A 237 -31.08 -1.01 -34.06
C TYR A 237 -30.83 -1.61 -35.44
N THR A 238 -31.58 -2.67 -35.76
CA THR A 238 -31.41 -3.44 -36.99
C THR A 238 -32.69 -3.42 -37.83
N TRP A 239 -32.56 -3.16 -39.13
CA TRP A 239 -33.60 -3.41 -40.13
C TRP A 239 -33.08 -4.39 -41.18
N LYS A 240 -33.79 -5.51 -41.36
CA LYS A 240 -33.58 -6.43 -42.49
C LYS A 240 -34.75 -6.31 -43.46
N PHE A 241 -34.48 -6.15 -44.75
CA PHE A 241 -35.51 -5.99 -45.77
C PHE A 241 -35.06 -6.47 -47.14
N ASN A 242 -36.00 -7.07 -47.88
CA ASN A 242 -35.89 -7.20 -49.33
C ASN A 242 -36.25 -5.85 -49.96
N ALA A 243 -35.42 -5.34 -50.87
CA ALA A 243 -35.69 -4.09 -51.59
C ALA A 243 -36.74 -4.33 -52.68
N ALA A 244 -38.02 -4.02 -52.40
CA ALA A 244 -39.14 -4.30 -53.30
C ALA A 244 -39.03 -3.58 -54.67
N PHE A 245 -38.24 -2.52 -54.72
CA PHE A 245 -37.82 -1.78 -55.91
C PHE A 245 -36.46 -1.12 -55.64
N THR A 246 -35.90 -0.42 -56.62
CA THR A 246 -34.66 0.36 -56.47
C THR A 246 -34.83 1.45 -55.42
N HIS A 247 -33.85 1.64 -54.52
CA HIS A 247 -33.87 2.73 -53.54
C HIS A 247 -32.61 3.59 -53.63
N ASP A 248 -32.74 4.92 -53.64
CA ASP A 248 -31.63 5.88 -53.66
C ASP A 248 -31.54 6.72 -52.38
N LYS A 249 -32.52 6.61 -51.47
CA LYS A 249 -32.50 7.23 -50.14
C LYS A 249 -33.00 6.29 -49.06
N LEU A 250 -32.51 6.51 -47.85
CA LEU A 250 -33.07 6.01 -46.60
C LEU A 250 -33.74 7.18 -45.86
N GLN A 251 -34.96 7.00 -45.38
CA GLN A 251 -35.67 8.00 -44.58
C GLN A 251 -36.02 7.40 -43.21
N PHE A 252 -35.41 7.91 -42.15
CA PHE A 252 -35.79 7.61 -40.78
C PHE A 252 -36.92 8.55 -40.37
N VAL A 253 -38.03 8.00 -39.85
CA VAL A 253 -39.24 8.76 -39.51
C VAL A 253 -39.52 8.71 -38.02
N PHE A 254 -39.61 9.88 -37.37
CA PHE A 254 -39.76 10.03 -35.92
C PHE A 254 -40.62 11.25 -35.58
N GLY A 255 -41.64 11.52 -36.41
CA GLY A 255 -42.42 12.76 -36.40
C GLY A 255 -43.15 13.09 -35.11
N LYS A 256 -43.49 12.09 -34.30
CA LYS A 256 -44.12 12.26 -32.98
C LYS A 256 -43.11 12.48 -31.84
N HIS A 257 -41.81 12.56 -32.13
CA HIS A 257 -40.78 12.83 -31.12
C HIS A 257 -40.56 14.33 -30.90
N GLY A 258 -40.48 14.74 -29.63
CA GLY A 258 -40.12 16.10 -29.22
C GLY A 258 -38.83 16.08 -28.39
N GLY A 259 -37.87 16.93 -28.73
CA GLY A 259 -36.53 16.95 -28.13
C GLY A 259 -35.44 16.68 -29.16
N THR A 260 -34.59 15.69 -28.91
CA THR A 260 -33.49 15.30 -29.80
C THR A 260 -33.45 13.80 -30.08
N ILE A 261 -32.94 13.43 -31.26
CA ILE A 261 -32.60 12.04 -31.63
C ILE A 261 -31.25 12.02 -32.33
N CYS A 262 -30.39 11.07 -31.97
CA CYS A 262 -29.00 10.97 -32.41
C CYS A 262 -28.80 9.66 -33.17
N PHE A 263 -28.02 9.68 -34.24
CA PHE A 263 -27.68 8.48 -35.03
C PHE A 263 -26.16 8.38 -35.19
N ASP A 264 -25.63 7.16 -35.07
CA ASP A 264 -24.20 6.84 -35.19
C ASP A 264 -24.01 5.41 -35.76
N ASN A 265 -22.78 5.07 -36.17
CA ASN A 265 -22.37 3.75 -36.69
C ASN A 265 -23.33 3.14 -37.75
N LEU A 266 -23.77 3.95 -38.72
CA LEU A 266 -24.59 3.45 -39.83
C LEU A 266 -23.82 2.49 -40.74
N VAL A 267 -24.29 1.25 -40.81
CA VAL A 267 -23.73 0.20 -41.67
C VAL A 267 -24.87 -0.46 -42.44
N LEU A 268 -24.88 -0.32 -43.77
CA LEU A 268 -25.82 -0.97 -44.69
C LEU A 268 -25.07 -1.97 -45.56
N VAL A 269 -25.46 -3.24 -45.50
CA VAL A 269 -24.80 -4.33 -46.23
C VAL A 269 -25.83 -5.09 -47.06
N LYS A 270 -25.44 -5.52 -48.26
CA LYS A 270 -26.22 -6.46 -49.08
C LYS A 270 -25.96 -7.88 -48.56
N ASP A 271 -26.99 -8.62 -48.18
CA ASP A 271 -26.82 -9.93 -47.54
C ASP A 271 -26.02 -10.88 -48.48
N GLY A 272 -24.98 -11.52 -47.94
CA GLY A 272 -24.00 -12.29 -48.73
C GLY A 272 -22.77 -11.50 -49.22
N THR A 273 -22.58 -10.26 -48.74
CA THR A 273 -21.36 -9.44 -48.95
C THR A 273 -20.93 -8.79 -47.63
N ASP A 274 -19.71 -8.25 -47.58
CA ASP A 274 -19.19 -7.51 -46.41
C ASP A 274 -19.07 -5.98 -46.65
N ALA A 275 -19.56 -5.49 -47.79
CA ALA A 275 -19.36 -4.11 -48.22
C ALA A 275 -20.40 -3.16 -47.61
N ASN A 276 -19.95 -2.24 -46.73
CA ASN A 276 -20.80 -1.14 -46.26
C ASN A 276 -21.08 -0.14 -47.40
N LEU A 277 -22.36 0.12 -47.64
CA LEU A 277 -22.86 1.05 -48.66
C LEU A 277 -23.04 2.48 -48.14
N ILE A 278 -22.90 2.69 -46.82
CA ILE A 278 -22.89 4.00 -46.17
C ILE A 278 -21.45 4.56 -46.17
N LYS A 279 -21.32 5.86 -46.46
CA LYS A 279 -20.08 6.63 -46.28
C LYS A 279 -20.18 7.53 -45.04
N ASN A 280 -19.13 7.56 -44.22
CA ASN A 280 -19.05 8.35 -42.98
C ASN A 280 -20.28 8.11 -42.08
N GLY A 281 -20.63 6.84 -41.87
CA GLY A 281 -21.74 6.42 -41.02
C GLY A 281 -21.43 6.46 -39.52
N ASP A 282 -20.14 6.49 -39.20
CA ASP A 282 -19.46 6.64 -37.90
C ASP A 282 -19.05 8.10 -37.60
N PHE A 283 -19.38 9.03 -38.50
CA PHE A 283 -19.10 10.47 -38.41
C PHE A 283 -17.63 10.84 -38.12
N ALA A 284 -16.67 9.97 -38.42
CA ALA A 284 -15.25 10.20 -38.16
C ALA A 284 -14.71 11.47 -38.85
N GLU A 285 -15.24 11.82 -40.03
CA GLU A 285 -14.89 13.05 -40.76
C GLU A 285 -15.53 14.33 -40.18
N ALA A 286 -16.36 14.22 -39.14
CA ALA A 286 -17.20 15.29 -38.58
C ALA A 286 -18.06 16.04 -39.63
N ALA A 287 -18.48 15.32 -40.67
CA ALA A 287 -19.24 15.85 -41.80
C ALA A 287 -20.68 15.32 -41.85
N THR A 288 -21.62 16.16 -42.31
CA THR A 288 -23.03 15.80 -42.56
C THR A 288 -23.30 15.39 -44.01
N THR A 289 -22.25 15.10 -44.79
CA THR A 289 -22.35 14.77 -46.23
C THR A 289 -23.31 13.59 -46.47
N GLY A 290 -24.30 13.79 -47.35
CA GLY A 290 -25.33 12.81 -47.66
C GLY A 290 -26.59 12.90 -46.79
N TRP A 291 -26.54 13.56 -45.63
CA TRP A 291 -27.67 13.73 -44.72
C TRP A 291 -28.54 14.95 -45.05
N GLY A 292 -29.81 14.89 -44.65
CA GLY A 292 -30.82 15.93 -44.87
C GLY A 292 -32.10 15.70 -44.05
N ASN A 293 -33.08 16.58 -44.25
CA ASN A 293 -34.36 16.57 -43.55
C ASN A 293 -35.55 16.76 -44.52
N ASN A 294 -36.77 16.70 -44.00
CA ASN A 294 -37.99 17.00 -44.74
C ASN A 294 -38.31 18.51 -44.81
N TRP A 295 -39.27 18.88 -45.66
CA TRP A 295 -39.82 20.24 -45.70
C TRP A 295 -40.43 20.60 -44.33
N GLN A 296 -39.95 21.70 -43.71
CA GLN A 296 -40.23 22.08 -42.30
C GLN A 296 -39.76 21.03 -41.24
N GLY A 297 -38.79 20.20 -41.61
CA GLY A 297 -38.21 19.16 -40.76
C GLY A 297 -37.32 19.64 -39.60
N PRO A 298 -36.80 18.70 -38.80
CA PRO A 298 -35.82 18.97 -37.74
C PRO A 298 -34.55 19.64 -38.26
N SER A 299 -33.92 20.51 -37.48
CA SER A 299 -32.54 20.94 -37.75
C SER A 299 -31.55 19.86 -37.30
N PHE A 300 -30.36 19.83 -37.89
CA PHE A 300 -29.34 18.84 -37.55
C PHE A 300 -27.92 19.39 -37.63
N GLU A 301 -27.03 18.80 -36.83
CA GLU A 301 -25.61 19.15 -36.72
C GLU A 301 -24.81 17.93 -36.25
N ILE A 302 -23.47 18.05 -36.17
CA ILE A 302 -22.62 17.03 -35.56
C ILE A 302 -22.51 17.30 -34.06
N GLY A 303 -23.08 16.40 -33.27
CA GLY A 303 -22.87 16.34 -31.83
C GLY A 303 -21.53 15.70 -31.48
N LYS A 304 -21.06 15.92 -30.25
CA LYS A 304 -19.88 15.26 -29.68
C LYS A 304 -20.16 14.77 -28.27
N GLU A 305 -19.66 13.57 -27.94
CA GLU A 305 -19.84 12.96 -26.61
C GLU A 305 -18.59 12.18 -26.16
N GLY A 306 -18.45 12.05 -24.84
CA GLY A 306 -17.30 11.41 -24.20
C GLY A 306 -16.08 12.33 -24.05
N THR A 307 -15.05 11.81 -23.40
CA THR A 307 -13.74 12.45 -23.26
C THR A 307 -12.73 11.81 -24.22
N ALA A 308 -11.83 12.64 -24.75
CA ALA A 308 -10.68 12.18 -25.52
C ALA A 308 -9.91 11.14 -24.70
N SER A 309 -9.70 9.97 -25.32
CA SER A 309 -9.16 8.78 -24.64
C SER A 309 -8.35 7.94 -25.63
N ALA A 310 -7.17 7.49 -25.20
CA ALA A 310 -6.26 6.67 -25.96
C ALA A 310 -6.44 5.19 -25.60
N ILE A 311 -6.12 4.31 -26.55
CA ILE A 311 -5.92 2.88 -26.27
C ILE A 311 -4.55 2.72 -25.61
N TYR A 312 -4.49 1.91 -24.56
CA TYR A 312 -3.25 1.49 -23.92
C TYR A 312 -3.33 0.02 -23.52
N TYR A 313 -2.17 -0.58 -23.25
CA TYR A 313 -2.06 -1.97 -22.82
C TYR A 313 -1.61 -2.03 -21.36
N LEU A 314 -2.23 -2.92 -20.57
CA LEU A 314 -1.93 -3.12 -19.15
C LEU A 314 -1.58 -4.59 -18.90
N ASN A 315 -0.30 -4.88 -18.69
CA ASN A 315 0.21 -6.22 -18.36
C ASN A 315 -0.45 -6.79 -17.09
N GLN A 316 -0.98 -8.01 -17.20
CA GLN A 316 -1.69 -8.76 -16.16
C GLN A 316 -0.82 -9.86 -15.52
N VAL A 317 0.45 -9.98 -15.95
CA VAL A 317 1.43 -10.96 -15.49
C VAL A 317 2.46 -10.30 -14.57
N GLU A 318 2.64 -10.83 -13.36
CA GLU A 318 3.73 -10.42 -12.47
C GLU A 318 5.05 -11.11 -12.87
N ASN A 319 6.18 -10.49 -12.54
CA ASN A 319 7.52 -11.00 -12.82
C ASN A 319 7.77 -11.48 -14.27
N SER A 320 7.27 -10.75 -15.29
CA SER A 320 7.43 -11.09 -16.71
C SER A 320 8.85 -11.51 -17.12
N LYS A 321 9.87 -10.82 -16.59
CA LYS A 321 11.30 -11.06 -16.85
C LYS A 321 11.90 -12.25 -16.09
N MET A 322 11.18 -12.84 -15.14
CA MET A 322 11.64 -13.94 -14.28
C MET A 322 12.86 -13.54 -13.45
N GLU A 323 12.81 -12.34 -12.85
CA GLU A 323 13.82 -11.83 -11.93
C GLU A 323 13.87 -12.70 -10.66
N VAL A 324 15.07 -12.93 -10.14
CA VAL A 324 15.30 -13.78 -8.95
C VAL A 324 14.62 -13.17 -7.73
N GLY A 325 13.97 -14.01 -6.91
CA GLY A 325 13.17 -13.57 -5.76
C GLY A 325 11.76 -13.05 -6.13
N GLY A 326 11.47 -12.83 -7.41
CA GLY A 326 10.12 -12.52 -7.88
C GLY A 326 9.20 -13.75 -7.90
N SER A 327 7.90 -13.51 -7.82
CA SER A 327 6.87 -14.57 -7.93
C SER A 327 6.98 -15.33 -9.26
N MET A 328 6.66 -16.62 -9.25
CA MET A 328 6.46 -17.44 -10.46
C MET A 328 5.02 -17.96 -10.57
N ALA A 329 4.09 -17.43 -9.77
CA ALA A 329 2.71 -17.91 -9.70
C ALA A 329 1.93 -17.77 -11.02
N ASN A 330 2.32 -16.82 -11.89
CA ASN A 330 1.74 -16.64 -13.22
C ASN A 330 2.17 -17.71 -14.24
N PHE A 331 3.14 -18.57 -13.90
CA PHE A 331 3.81 -19.49 -14.83
C PHE A 331 3.71 -20.91 -14.29
N VAL A 332 2.62 -21.62 -14.60
CA VAL A 332 2.34 -22.94 -14.01
C VAL A 332 2.68 -24.06 -14.98
N VAL A 333 3.40 -25.07 -14.50
CA VAL A 333 3.73 -26.30 -15.23
C VAL A 333 2.84 -27.43 -14.72
N ARG A 334 2.23 -28.16 -15.65
CA ARG A 334 1.45 -29.38 -15.40
C ARG A 334 2.05 -30.55 -16.16
N GLU A 335 2.19 -31.67 -15.47
CA GLU A 335 2.47 -32.97 -16.07
C GLU A 335 1.42 -33.99 -15.61
N LYS A 336 1.00 -34.89 -16.50
CA LYS A 336 0.05 -35.95 -16.21
C LYS A 336 0.45 -36.82 -15.03
N GLY A 337 -0.44 -36.90 -14.05
CA GLY A 337 -0.24 -37.69 -12.82
C GLY A 337 0.64 -37.00 -11.77
N LYS A 338 1.07 -35.75 -11.99
CA LYS A 338 1.70 -34.88 -10.99
C LYS A 338 0.74 -33.77 -10.57
N SER A 339 1.04 -33.13 -9.44
CA SER A 339 0.46 -31.83 -9.08
C SER A 339 1.04 -30.72 -9.96
N ASP A 340 0.29 -29.63 -10.11
CA ASP A 340 0.80 -28.39 -10.70
C ASP A 340 1.93 -27.80 -9.86
N VAL A 341 2.95 -27.24 -10.53
CA VAL A 341 4.08 -26.56 -9.89
C VAL A 341 4.39 -25.23 -10.60
N PRO A 342 4.90 -24.20 -9.90
CA PRO A 342 5.44 -23.01 -10.56
C PRO A 342 6.65 -23.35 -11.43
N GLY A 343 6.84 -22.59 -12.51
CA GLY A 343 8.03 -22.67 -13.35
C GLY A 343 9.30 -22.25 -12.60
N THR A 344 10.41 -22.91 -12.89
CA THR A 344 11.71 -22.62 -12.26
C THR A 344 12.45 -21.52 -13.00
N ILE A 345 12.89 -20.48 -12.29
CA ILE A 345 13.78 -19.44 -12.84
C ILE A 345 15.13 -20.06 -13.21
N ILE A 346 15.64 -19.70 -14.39
CA ILE A 346 16.97 -20.06 -14.87
C ILE A 346 17.67 -18.76 -15.26
N GLU A 347 18.68 -18.40 -14.48
CA GLU A 347 19.42 -17.15 -14.62
C GLU A 347 20.24 -17.12 -15.92
N GLY A 348 20.18 -16.00 -16.64
CA GLY A 348 21.07 -15.69 -17.77
C GLY A 348 20.97 -16.58 -19.03
N GLN A 349 20.04 -17.55 -19.09
CA GLN A 349 19.90 -18.50 -20.22
C GLN A 349 18.83 -18.11 -21.25
N GLY A 350 18.15 -16.99 -21.01
CA GLY A 350 17.27 -16.28 -21.95
C GLY A 350 18.02 -15.66 -23.13
N PRO A 351 17.32 -15.00 -24.05
CA PRO A 351 17.95 -14.15 -25.05
C PRO A 351 18.59 -12.94 -24.36
N GLU A 352 19.65 -12.38 -24.94
CA GLU A 352 20.38 -11.20 -24.41
C GLU A 352 20.87 -11.31 -22.95
N GLY A 353 20.91 -12.52 -22.38
CA GLY A 353 21.25 -12.74 -20.96
C GLY A 353 20.09 -12.50 -19.99
N MET A 354 18.84 -12.42 -20.48
CA MET A 354 17.64 -12.44 -19.63
C MET A 354 17.51 -13.77 -18.88
N ASN A 355 16.66 -13.80 -17.86
CA ASN A 355 16.25 -15.05 -17.21
C ASN A 355 15.14 -15.74 -18.03
N CYS A 356 15.01 -17.06 -17.86
CA CYS A 356 13.97 -17.85 -18.54
C CYS A 356 13.43 -18.97 -17.64
N THR A 357 12.30 -19.56 -18.01
CA THR A 357 11.82 -20.84 -17.46
C THR A 357 11.96 -21.93 -18.52
N LYS A 358 12.06 -23.20 -18.10
CA LYS A 358 12.04 -24.36 -19.01
C LYS A 358 11.07 -25.43 -18.58
N ILE A 359 10.50 -26.13 -19.55
CA ILE A 359 9.58 -27.24 -19.36
C ILE A 359 10.02 -28.37 -20.29
N THR A 360 10.35 -29.54 -19.73
CA THR A 360 10.64 -30.76 -20.51
C THR A 360 9.37 -31.59 -20.59
N SER A 361 8.85 -31.81 -21.80
CA SER A 361 7.64 -32.59 -22.00
C SER A 361 7.88 -34.10 -21.80
N VAL A 362 6.85 -34.80 -21.32
CA VAL A 362 6.94 -36.24 -21.04
C VAL A 362 7.16 -37.05 -22.33
N ALA A 363 7.99 -38.09 -22.24
CA ALA A 363 8.24 -39.00 -23.35
C ALA A 363 7.08 -39.98 -23.55
N ASN A 364 6.72 -40.28 -24.80
CA ASN A 364 5.60 -41.17 -25.18
C ASN A 364 4.24 -40.71 -24.60
N PRO A 365 3.83 -39.45 -24.82
CA PRO A 365 2.55 -38.92 -24.34
C PRO A 365 1.37 -39.64 -25.00
N SER A 366 0.27 -39.81 -24.26
CA SER A 366 -1.01 -40.30 -24.78
C SER A 366 -1.90 -39.20 -25.37
N GLN A 367 -1.67 -37.93 -24.99
CA GLN A 367 -2.43 -36.76 -25.41
C GLN A 367 -1.51 -35.54 -25.57
N ASP A 368 -1.92 -34.56 -26.38
CA ASP A 368 -1.15 -33.34 -26.64
C ASP A 368 -0.91 -32.50 -25.37
N TRP A 369 -1.80 -32.64 -24.39
CA TRP A 369 -1.80 -31.97 -23.09
C TRP A 369 -1.28 -32.84 -21.94
N ASP A 370 -0.60 -33.96 -22.22
CA ASP A 370 0.06 -34.76 -21.17
C ASP A 370 1.17 -33.95 -20.44
N THR A 371 1.71 -32.91 -21.09
CA THR A 371 2.42 -31.78 -20.47
C THR A 371 1.78 -30.47 -20.93
N GLN A 372 1.52 -29.56 -20.00
CA GLN A 372 1.06 -28.20 -20.30
C GLN A 372 1.90 -27.14 -19.57
N PHE A 373 2.09 -25.99 -20.22
CA PHE A 373 2.57 -24.76 -19.57
C PHE A 373 1.47 -23.70 -19.63
N PHE A 374 1.15 -23.08 -18.50
CA PHE A 374 0.11 -22.06 -18.40
C PHE A 374 0.72 -20.67 -18.15
N ILE A 375 0.32 -19.70 -18.97
CA ILE A 375 0.37 -18.28 -18.61
C ILE A 375 -0.95 -17.97 -17.91
N TYR A 376 -0.90 -17.57 -16.64
CA TYR A 376 -2.05 -17.48 -15.75
C TYR A 376 -2.12 -16.10 -15.05
N THR A 377 -3.32 -15.54 -14.96
CA THR A 377 -3.59 -14.23 -14.36
C THR A 377 -4.56 -14.37 -13.17
N PRO A 378 -4.08 -14.75 -11.96
CA PRO A 378 -4.95 -15.08 -10.81
C PRO A 378 -5.96 -13.98 -10.46
N ASN A 379 -5.50 -12.74 -10.56
CA ASN A 379 -6.23 -11.53 -10.18
C ASN A 379 -7.07 -10.92 -11.32
N LYS A 380 -7.07 -11.52 -12.53
CA LYS A 380 -7.77 -11.03 -13.71
C LYS A 380 -8.58 -12.14 -14.37
N GLU A 381 -9.90 -11.99 -14.32
CA GLU A 381 -10.83 -12.75 -15.15
C GLU A 381 -11.06 -12.02 -16.48
N TRP A 382 -11.13 -12.77 -17.58
CA TRP A 382 -11.20 -12.23 -18.94
C TRP A 382 -12.59 -12.43 -19.56
N ALA A 383 -13.18 -11.33 -20.03
CA ALA A 383 -14.50 -11.33 -20.65
C ALA A 383 -14.44 -11.71 -22.14
N SER A 384 -15.51 -12.34 -22.64
CA SER A 384 -15.71 -12.57 -24.09
C SER A 384 -15.47 -11.29 -24.89
N GLY A 385 -14.75 -11.39 -26.00
CA GLY A 385 -14.46 -10.26 -26.88
C GLY A 385 -13.43 -9.26 -26.36
N GLN A 386 -13.03 -9.31 -25.08
CA GLN A 386 -12.00 -8.38 -24.55
C GLN A 386 -10.72 -8.49 -25.38
N LYS A 387 -10.19 -7.34 -25.78
CA LYS A 387 -8.97 -7.25 -26.59
C LYS A 387 -7.73 -7.43 -25.71
N TYR A 388 -6.71 -8.05 -26.27
CA TYR A 388 -5.45 -8.33 -25.58
C TYR A 388 -4.24 -8.18 -26.52
N LYS A 389 -3.09 -7.88 -25.93
CA LYS A 389 -1.77 -8.08 -26.53
C LYS A 389 -1.01 -9.14 -25.73
N ILE A 390 -0.23 -9.99 -26.39
CA ILE A 390 0.67 -10.93 -25.72
C ILE A 390 2.00 -11.00 -26.45
N SER A 391 3.10 -11.06 -25.70
CA SER A 391 4.42 -11.33 -26.24
C SER A 391 5.32 -12.11 -25.28
N PHE A 392 6.26 -12.86 -25.86
CA PHE A 392 7.26 -13.64 -25.13
C PHE A 392 8.37 -14.08 -26.08
N TRP A 393 9.56 -14.30 -25.53
CA TRP A 393 10.62 -15.04 -26.22
C TRP A 393 10.47 -16.54 -25.98
N TYR A 394 10.76 -17.36 -26.99
CA TYR A 394 10.62 -18.81 -26.93
C TYR A 394 11.70 -19.55 -27.74
N LYS A 395 12.06 -20.77 -27.30
CA LYS A 395 12.86 -21.76 -28.05
C LYS A 395 12.59 -23.17 -27.53
N ALA A 396 13.09 -24.19 -28.22
CA ALA A 396 13.03 -25.58 -27.77
C ALA A 396 14.35 -26.35 -28.02
N SER A 397 14.46 -27.57 -27.51
CA SER A 397 15.62 -28.44 -27.75
C SER A 397 15.67 -29.05 -29.16
N ALA A 398 14.54 -29.03 -29.87
CA ALA A 398 14.34 -29.48 -31.25
C ALA A 398 13.23 -28.62 -31.87
N GLU A 399 13.01 -28.72 -33.18
CA GLU A 399 11.79 -28.15 -33.80
C GLU A 399 10.55 -28.85 -33.24
N ALA A 400 9.51 -28.10 -32.90
CA ALA A 400 8.27 -28.62 -32.31
C ALA A 400 7.07 -27.68 -32.48
N ASP A 401 5.88 -28.25 -32.67
CA ASP A 401 4.61 -27.52 -32.67
C ASP A 401 3.95 -27.49 -31.27
N CYS A 402 3.06 -26.52 -31.06
CA CYS A 402 2.16 -26.51 -29.90
C CYS A 402 0.72 -26.14 -30.32
N SER A 403 -0.25 -26.51 -29.48
CA SER A 403 -1.62 -25.97 -29.54
C SER A 403 -1.91 -25.18 -28.27
N THR A 404 -2.71 -24.11 -28.37
CA THR A 404 -3.16 -23.34 -27.21
C THR A 404 -4.62 -23.59 -26.86
N GLN A 405 -5.00 -23.36 -25.60
CA GLN A 405 -6.36 -23.55 -25.08
C GLN A 405 -6.73 -22.44 -24.09
N CYS A 406 -8.01 -22.07 -24.04
CA CYS A 406 -8.58 -21.20 -23.02
C CYS A 406 -8.90 -22.02 -21.76
N HIS A 407 -8.43 -21.58 -20.59
CA HIS A 407 -8.72 -22.17 -19.29
C HIS A 407 -9.14 -21.11 -18.26
N GLY A 408 -9.96 -21.49 -17.27
CA GLY A 408 -10.16 -20.71 -16.06
C GLY A 408 -8.88 -20.70 -15.21
N GLU A 409 -8.97 -21.24 -14.00
CA GLU A 409 -7.78 -21.70 -13.27
C GLU A 409 -7.00 -22.75 -14.10
N PRO A 410 -5.69 -22.93 -13.90
CA PRO A 410 -4.90 -23.93 -14.61
C PRO A 410 -5.58 -25.32 -14.63
N GLY A 411 -5.81 -25.85 -15.83
CA GLY A 411 -6.52 -27.12 -16.03
C GLY A 411 -8.06 -27.06 -16.08
N ALA A 412 -8.69 -25.95 -15.71
CA ALA A 412 -10.14 -25.76 -15.86
C ALA A 412 -10.48 -25.38 -17.31
N TYR A 413 -10.40 -26.37 -18.22
CA TYR A 413 -10.58 -26.20 -19.67
C TYR A 413 -11.91 -25.52 -20.04
N LYS A 414 -11.86 -24.62 -21.02
CA LYS A 414 -13.02 -23.92 -21.59
C LYS A 414 -13.14 -24.09 -23.11
N HIS A 415 -12.07 -23.80 -23.85
CA HIS A 415 -12.11 -23.75 -25.32
C HIS A 415 -10.78 -24.15 -25.95
N TRP A 416 -10.84 -24.68 -27.18
CA TRP A 416 -9.68 -25.09 -27.97
C TRP A 416 -9.26 -23.96 -28.91
N ALA A 417 -7.96 -23.70 -29.03
CA ALA A 417 -7.38 -22.43 -29.49
C ALA A 417 -7.60 -21.26 -28.50
N MET A 418 -6.67 -20.30 -28.54
CA MET A 418 -6.69 -19.08 -27.75
C MET A 418 -5.85 -17.99 -28.44
N LEU A 419 -4.63 -18.34 -28.84
CA LEU A 419 -3.81 -17.47 -29.69
C LEU A 419 -4.32 -17.50 -31.15
N PRO A 420 -4.26 -16.37 -31.88
CA PRO A 420 -4.69 -16.33 -33.29
C PRO A 420 -3.81 -17.19 -34.21
N GLN A 421 -2.55 -17.39 -33.82
CA GLN A 421 -1.62 -18.34 -34.42
C GLN A 421 -0.75 -18.91 -33.30
N ASN A 422 -0.60 -20.24 -33.21
CA ASN A 422 0.30 -20.86 -32.24
C ASN A 422 1.77 -20.69 -32.68
N PRO A 423 2.73 -20.50 -31.76
CA PRO A 423 4.15 -20.49 -32.10
C PRO A 423 4.64 -21.87 -32.54
N HIS A 424 5.50 -21.89 -33.57
CA HIS A 424 6.31 -23.05 -33.96
C HIS A 424 7.72 -22.89 -33.39
N PHE A 425 8.12 -23.78 -32.48
CA PHE A 425 9.37 -23.67 -31.73
C PHE A 425 10.58 -24.10 -32.56
N THR A 426 11.65 -23.32 -32.48
CA THR A 426 12.95 -23.63 -33.11
C THR A 426 14.04 -23.82 -32.05
N GLN A 427 15.21 -24.31 -32.46
CA GLN A 427 16.36 -24.43 -31.55
C GLN A 427 16.97 -23.07 -31.15
N GLU A 428 16.74 -22.03 -31.95
CA GLU A 428 17.13 -20.65 -31.66
C GLU A 428 16.02 -19.86 -30.95
N TRP A 429 16.40 -18.80 -30.25
CA TRP A 429 15.46 -17.87 -29.60
C TRP A 429 14.67 -17.05 -30.64
N GLN A 430 13.35 -17.21 -30.64
CA GLN A 430 12.39 -16.44 -31.44
C GLN A 430 11.57 -15.52 -30.53
N TYR A 431 11.10 -14.40 -31.06
CA TYR A 431 10.16 -13.50 -30.38
C TYR A 431 8.75 -13.71 -30.94
N TYR A 432 7.79 -14.00 -30.06
CA TYR A 432 6.37 -14.06 -30.38
C TYR A 432 5.71 -12.75 -29.94
N GLU A 433 4.88 -12.17 -30.81
CA GLU A 433 3.96 -11.09 -30.46
C GLU A 433 2.66 -11.23 -31.25
N ALA A 434 1.52 -11.10 -30.58
CA ALA A 434 0.20 -11.09 -31.20
C ALA A 434 -0.78 -10.19 -30.45
N THR A 435 -1.77 -9.66 -31.18
CA THR A 435 -2.99 -9.09 -30.61
C THR A 435 -4.18 -9.98 -30.95
N GLY A 436 -5.19 -9.99 -30.09
CA GLY A 436 -6.36 -10.85 -30.25
C GLY A 436 -7.56 -10.38 -29.43
N SER A 437 -8.60 -11.20 -29.43
CA SER A 437 -9.73 -11.06 -28.51
C SER A 437 -10.11 -12.42 -27.93
N ILE A 438 -10.56 -12.43 -26.69
CA ILE A 438 -11.02 -13.64 -25.99
C ILE A 438 -12.18 -14.29 -26.76
N PRO A 439 -12.13 -15.60 -27.09
CA PRO A 439 -13.25 -16.32 -27.69
C PRO A 439 -14.52 -16.27 -26.84
N ALA A 440 -15.69 -16.46 -27.43
CA ALA A 440 -16.96 -16.40 -26.70
C ALA A 440 -17.07 -17.49 -25.63
N GLU A 441 -16.61 -18.69 -25.96
CA GLU A 441 -16.44 -19.86 -25.11
C GLU A 441 -15.32 -19.69 -24.08
N GLY A 442 -14.37 -18.78 -24.35
CA GLY A 442 -13.31 -18.36 -23.43
C GLY A 442 -13.79 -17.43 -22.31
N ALA A 443 -15.07 -17.01 -22.29
CA ALA A 443 -15.62 -16.14 -21.25
C ALA A 443 -15.31 -16.65 -19.82
N GLY A 444 -14.76 -15.79 -18.98
CA GLY A 444 -14.35 -16.12 -17.62
C GLY A 444 -13.05 -16.93 -17.54
N MET A 445 -12.20 -16.90 -18.58
CA MET A 445 -10.86 -17.50 -18.53
C MET A 445 -9.91 -16.70 -17.65
N LYS A 446 -8.88 -17.37 -17.12
CA LYS A 446 -7.73 -16.75 -16.43
C LYS A 446 -6.39 -17.28 -16.91
N SER A 447 -6.35 -18.32 -17.75
CA SER A 447 -5.08 -18.88 -18.23
C SER A 447 -5.10 -19.33 -19.69
N ILE A 448 -3.98 -19.10 -20.37
CA ILE A 448 -3.65 -19.69 -21.67
C ILE A 448 -2.81 -20.93 -21.40
N ALA A 449 -3.31 -22.11 -21.77
CA ALA A 449 -2.52 -23.32 -21.76
C ALA A 449 -1.78 -23.50 -23.09
N PHE A 450 -0.52 -23.89 -23.03
CA PHE A 450 0.28 -24.38 -24.15
C PHE A 450 0.43 -25.90 -24.00
N ASN A 451 -0.04 -26.65 -24.98
CA ASN A 451 0.08 -28.10 -25.06
C ASN A 451 1.45 -28.46 -25.64
N LEU A 452 2.32 -29.04 -24.82
CA LEU A 452 3.75 -29.25 -25.13
C LEU A 452 4.07 -30.68 -25.59
N ASN A 453 3.04 -31.49 -25.84
CA ASN A 453 3.14 -32.86 -26.33
C ASN A 453 2.37 -33.09 -27.64
N VAL A 454 2.14 -32.04 -28.45
CA VAL A 454 1.70 -32.19 -29.85
C VAL A 454 2.67 -33.12 -30.57
N ASP A 455 3.96 -32.79 -30.52
CA ASP A 455 5.05 -33.73 -30.80
C ASP A 455 5.14 -34.83 -29.72
N LYS A 456 5.30 -36.08 -30.18
CA LYS A 456 5.30 -37.28 -29.32
C LYS A 456 6.70 -37.64 -28.77
N ASN A 457 7.71 -36.87 -29.16
CA ASN A 457 9.04 -36.90 -28.58
C ASN A 457 9.12 -36.01 -27.33
N ALA A 458 10.03 -36.32 -26.40
CA ALA A 458 10.31 -35.43 -25.28
C ALA A 458 11.11 -34.21 -25.78
N VAL A 459 10.58 -33.01 -25.56
CA VAL A 459 11.16 -31.74 -26.01
C VAL A 459 11.28 -30.82 -24.80
N THR A 460 12.41 -30.11 -24.66
CA THR A 460 12.58 -29.08 -23.63
C THR A 460 12.34 -27.70 -24.22
N TYR A 461 11.20 -27.12 -23.87
CA TYR A 461 10.76 -25.78 -24.25
C TYR A 461 11.31 -24.75 -23.25
N TYR A 462 11.58 -23.54 -23.71
CA TYR A 462 12.02 -22.41 -22.89
C TYR A 462 11.18 -21.18 -23.23
N PHE A 463 10.85 -20.38 -22.22
CA PHE A 463 10.14 -19.11 -22.36
C PHE A 463 10.83 -18.02 -21.54
N ALA A 464 10.87 -16.79 -22.04
CA ALA A 464 11.46 -15.62 -21.36
C ALA A 464 10.69 -14.33 -21.65
N ASN A 465 10.74 -13.37 -20.72
CA ASN A 465 10.03 -12.07 -20.80
C ASN A 465 8.56 -12.20 -21.23
N ILE A 466 7.75 -12.93 -20.46
CA ILE A 466 6.34 -13.20 -20.79
C ILE A 466 5.45 -12.04 -20.34
N VAL A 467 4.77 -11.41 -21.30
CA VAL A 467 3.89 -10.25 -21.10
C VAL A 467 2.52 -10.58 -21.70
N TRP A 468 1.44 -10.47 -20.91
CA TRP A 468 0.07 -10.63 -21.41
C TRP A 468 -0.78 -9.48 -20.88
N GLU A 469 -1.23 -8.62 -21.79
CA GLU A 469 -1.78 -7.31 -21.51
C GLU A 469 -3.24 -7.23 -21.95
N SER A 470 -4.11 -6.66 -21.11
CA SER A 470 -5.42 -6.25 -21.55
C SER A 470 -5.33 -4.94 -22.33
N GLU A 471 -6.12 -4.83 -23.39
CA GLU A 471 -6.34 -3.55 -24.08
C GLU A 471 -7.40 -2.76 -23.30
N GLU A 472 -7.06 -1.52 -22.94
CA GLU A 472 -7.90 -0.62 -22.15
C GLU A 472 -7.99 0.75 -22.85
N LYS A 473 -9.02 1.55 -22.55
CA LYS A 473 -9.21 2.88 -23.15
C LYS A 473 -9.41 3.94 -22.07
N GLY A 474 -8.60 4.99 -22.08
CA GLY A 474 -8.66 6.05 -21.06
C GLY A 474 -7.75 7.25 -21.32
N ASN A 475 -7.70 8.18 -20.37
CA ASN A 475 -6.84 9.37 -20.38
C ASN A 475 -5.73 9.31 -19.32
N THR A 476 -5.66 8.24 -18.53
CA THR A 476 -4.56 7.92 -17.60
C THR A 476 -4.20 6.45 -17.73
N ILE A 477 -3.00 6.07 -17.28
CA ILE A 477 -2.57 4.67 -17.13
C ILE A 477 -1.85 4.50 -15.78
N PRO A 478 -2.08 3.41 -15.05
CA PRO A 478 -1.35 3.13 -13.81
C PRO A 478 0.17 3.12 -13.99
N LEU A 479 0.89 3.63 -12.99
CA LEU A 479 2.34 3.42 -12.91
C LEU A 479 2.64 1.94 -12.63
N THR A 480 3.63 1.41 -13.35
CA THR A 480 4.14 0.05 -13.14
C THR A 480 4.77 -0.11 -11.75
N PRO A 481 4.91 -1.34 -11.22
CA PRO A 481 5.60 -1.55 -9.94
C PRO A 481 7.02 -0.97 -9.89
N ALA A 482 7.74 -1.00 -11.02
CA ALA A 482 9.07 -0.40 -11.14
C ALA A 482 9.04 1.14 -11.04
N GLU A 483 8.13 1.81 -11.75
CA GLU A 483 7.96 3.27 -11.66
C GLU A 483 7.53 3.71 -10.25
N LYS A 484 6.66 2.94 -9.59
CA LYS A 484 6.26 3.18 -8.20
C LYS A 484 7.43 3.01 -7.23
N LYS A 485 8.23 1.95 -7.40
CA LYS A 485 9.43 1.67 -6.59
C LYS A 485 10.48 2.78 -6.72
N ASP A 486 10.78 3.22 -7.94
CA ASP A 486 11.72 4.32 -8.20
C ASP A 486 11.23 5.64 -7.55
N THR A 487 9.98 6.02 -7.83
CA THR A 487 9.36 7.25 -7.29
C THR A 487 9.34 7.28 -5.76
N LEU A 488 9.02 6.15 -5.11
CA LEU A 488 9.00 6.04 -3.64
C LEU A 488 10.40 5.93 -3.05
N THR A 489 11.37 5.34 -3.77
CA THR A 489 12.79 5.35 -3.39
C THR A 489 13.31 6.80 -3.36
N TRP A 490 13.00 7.60 -4.38
CA TRP A 490 13.30 9.03 -4.41
C TRP A 490 12.65 9.78 -3.23
N ALA A 491 11.36 9.53 -2.95
CA ALA A 491 10.65 10.17 -1.84
C ALA A 491 11.26 9.84 -0.47
N MET A 492 11.65 8.58 -0.25
CA MET A 492 12.35 8.12 0.95
C MET A 492 13.75 8.74 1.07
N ASN A 493 14.53 8.79 -0.02
CA ASN A 493 15.86 9.41 -0.02
C ASN A 493 15.79 10.90 0.35
N ASN A 494 14.86 11.67 -0.22
CA ASN A 494 14.69 13.09 0.10
C ASN A 494 14.31 13.33 1.58
N TRP A 495 13.44 12.49 2.13
CA TRP A 495 13.05 12.54 3.53
C TRP A 495 14.24 12.29 4.47
N VAL A 496 15.00 11.23 4.21
CA VAL A 496 16.20 10.88 4.99
C VAL A 496 17.29 11.93 4.83
N GLU A 497 17.53 12.47 3.63
CA GLU A 497 18.46 13.58 3.41
C GLU A 497 18.09 14.81 4.23
N GLY A 498 16.82 15.23 4.16
CA GLY A 498 16.33 16.38 4.91
C GLY A 498 16.51 16.21 6.43
N MET A 499 16.28 15.00 6.95
CA MET A 499 16.48 14.69 8.37
C MET A 499 17.96 14.69 8.78
N MET A 500 18.85 14.10 7.96
CA MET A 500 20.30 14.12 8.22
C MET A 500 20.88 15.53 8.13
N LYS A 501 20.36 16.35 7.21
CA LYS A 501 20.69 17.78 7.07
C LYS A 501 20.23 18.62 8.26
N ALA A 502 19.01 18.39 8.75
CA ALA A 502 18.45 19.06 9.92
C ALA A 502 19.18 18.72 11.23
N THR A 503 19.82 17.55 11.27
CA THR A 503 20.57 17.06 12.43
C THR A 503 22.08 17.31 12.34
N GLY A 504 22.60 17.67 11.17
CA GLY A 504 23.96 18.20 10.98
C GLY A 504 25.07 17.30 11.53
N GLY A 505 24.91 15.98 11.37
CA GLY A 505 25.84 14.97 11.91
C GLY A 505 25.82 14.79 13.43
N TYR A 506 24.97 15.50 14.19
CA TYR A 506 24.94 15.40 15.66
C TYR A 506 24.18 14.16 16.17
N VAL A 507 23.20 13.66 15.42
CA VAL A 507 22.40 12.49 15.78
C VAL A 507 23.07 11.24 15.20
N THR A 508 23.91 10.60 16.02
CA THR A 508 24.78 9.48 15.61
C THR A 508 24.13 8.10 15.74
N THR A 509 22.88 8.03 16.22
CA THR A 509 22.14 6.77 16.36
C THR A 509 20.67 6.99 16.01
N TRP A 510 20.09 6.06 15.24
CA TRP A 510 18.69 6.10 14.82
C TRP A 510 18.01 4.74 14.94
N ASP A 511 16.73 4.75 15.28
CA ASP A 511 15.78 3.80 14.70
C ASP A 511 15.67 4.12 13.21
N VAL A 512 16.24 3.25 12.37
CA VAL A 512 16.18 3.37 10.91
C VAL A 512 14.84 2.86 10.39
N VAL A 513 14.28 1.86 11.08
CA VAL A 513 13.00 1.22 10.82
C VAL A 513 12.29 0.99 12.15
N ASN A 514 11.01 1.36 12.19
CA ASN A 514 10.12 1.13 13.32
C ASN A 514 8.99 0.17 12.91
N GLU A 515 8.68 -0.80 13.77
CA GLU A 515 7.48 -1.64 13.74
C GLU A 515 7.25 -2.34 12.39
N ALA A 516 8.28 -3.07 11.96
CA ALA A 516 8.26 -3.79 10.69
C ALA A 516 7.51 -5.12 10.78
N ILE A 517 7.50 -5.80 11.94
CA ILE A 517 6.99 -7.18 12.06
C ILE A 517 5.51 -7.17 12.44
N ALA A 518 4.68 -7.94 11.72
CA ALA A 518 3.22 -7.93 11.90
C ALA A 518 2.72 -8.50 13.24
N GLY A 519 3.52 -9.34 13.91
CA GLY A 519 3.10 -10.00 15.17
C GLY A 519 2.01 -11.06 15.00
N GLY A 520 1.73 -11.49 13.76
CA GLY A 520 0.73 -12.49 13.41
C GLY A 520 0.93 -13.01 11.99
N GLY A 521 0.32 -14.16 11.66
CA GLY A 521 0.46 -14.83 10.36
C GLY A 521 1.70 -15.75 10.28
N ASP A 522 2.12 -16.03 9.06
CA ASP A 522 3.38 -16.72 8.74
C ASP A 522 3.96 -16.19 7.43
N ASP A 523 5.29 -16.19 7.27
CA ASP A 523 5.98 -15.75 6.06
C ASP A 523 6.32 -16.89 5.09
N GLY A 524 6.05 -18.14 5.48
CA GLY A 524 6.41 -19.34 4.73
C GLY A 524 7.69 -20.01 5.22
N GLU A 525 8.45 -19.35 6.09
CA GLU A 525 9.65 -19.89 6.75
C GLU A 525 9.40 -20.21 8.25
N GLY A 526 8.17 -19.99 8.74
CA GLY A 526 7.77 -20.24 10.13
C GLY A 526 7.86 -19.01 11.04
N PHE A 527 8.23 -17.84 10.51
CA PHE A 527 8.34 -16.57 11.23
C PHE A 527 7.14 -15.67 10.94
N TYR A 528 7.02 -14.53 11.63
CA TYR A 528 6.01 -13.54 11.30
C TYR A 528 6.45 -12.71 10.09
N PRO A 529 5.57 -12.47 9.10
CA PRO A 529 5.85 -11.59 7.98
C PRO A 529 5.97 -10.14 8.43
N LEU A 530 6.47 -9.31 7.52
CA LEU A 530 6.37 -7.87 7.67
C LEU A 530 4.92 -7.40 7.65
N GLN A 531 4.67 -6.22 8.22
CA GLN A 531 3.40 -5.53 8.04
C GLN A 531 3.10 -5.29 6.55
N SER A 532 1.83 -5.30 6.17
CA SER A 532 1.37 -5.05 4.80
C SER A 532 -0.08 -4.58 4.84
N ALA A 533 -0.51 -3.77 3.87
CA ALA A 533 -1.93 -3.48 3.67
C ALA A 533 -2.80 -4.76 3.48
N LYS A 534 -2.16 -5.89 3.20
CA LYS A 534 -2.78 -7.22 3.04
C LYS A 534 -2.98 -8.01 4.35
N ASN A 535 -2.33 -7.63 5.47
CA ASN A 535 -2.37 -8.39 6.72
C ASN A 535 -2.77 -7.59 7.98
N VAL A 536 -3.23 -6.35 7.81
CA VAL A 536 -3.74 -5.45 8.85
C VAL A 536 -5.27 -5.25 8.74
N SER A 537 -5.88 -4.43 9.61
CA SER A 537 -7.29 -4.08 9.45
C SER A 537 -7.53 -3.19 8.21
N ALA A 538 -8.74 -3.18 7.67
CA ALA A 538 -9.08 -2.33 6.53
C ALA A 538 -8.94 -0.81 6.81
N GLU A 539 -8.99 -0.40 8.07
CA GLU A 539 -8.78 0.99 8.48
C GLU A 539 -7.29 1.33 8.62
N ASP A 540 -6.47 0.38 9.08
CA ASP A 540 -5.00 0.51 9.09
C ASP A 540 -4.42 0.53 7.67
N ALA A 541 -4.90 -0.36 6.81
CA ALA A 541 -4.55 -0.41 5.38
C ALA A 541 -4.84 0.90 4.63
N LYS A 542 -5.79 1.69 5.14
CA LYS A 542 -6.22 2.99 4.60
C LYS A 542 -5.45 4.17 5.21
N ASN A 543 -5.14 4.11 6.51
CA ASN A 543 -4.58 5.23 7.28
C ASN A 543 -3.04 5.21 7.40
N ASN A 544 -2.39 4.08 7.15
CA ASN A 544 -0.93 3.90 7.18
C ASN A 544 -0.36 3.73 5.75
N PHE A 545 0.97 3.77 5.57
CA PHE A 545 1.64 3.54 4.28
C PHE A 545 2.75 2.50 4.40
N TYR A 546 2.52 1.33 3.82
CA TYR A 546 3.38 0.15 3.96
C TYR A 546 4.47 0.15 2.87
N TRP A 547 5.61 0.78 3.14
CA TRP A 547 6.73 0.96 2.19
C TRP A 547 7.16 -0.34 1.48
N GLN A 548 7.24 -1.43 2.23
CA GLN A 548 7.54 -2.79 1.77
C GLN A 548 6.58 -3.33 0.69
N ASP A 549 5.32 -2.90 0.66
CA ASP A 549 4.35 -3.32 -0.38
C ASP A 549 4.69 -2.74 -1.77
N TYR A 550 5.53 -1.71 -1.82
CA TYR A 550 5.96 -1.05 -3.07
C TYR A 550 7.45 -1.18 -3.37
N LEU A 551 8.30 -1.15 -2.34
CA LEU A 551 9.76 -1.28 -2.48
C LEU A 551 10.22 -2.75 -2.49
N GLY A 552 9.41 -3.67 -1.94
CA GLY A 552 9.76 -5.07 -1.71
C GLY A 552 10.32 -5.31 -0.30
N SER A 553 9.99 -6.47 0.29
CA SER A 553 10.20 -6.78 1.71
C SER A 553 11.65 -6.67 2.19
N GLU A 554 12.62 -7.00 1.34
CA GLU A 554 14.04 -6.89 1.69
C GLU A 554 14.58 -5.48 1.39
N ASP A 555 14.40 -5.03 0.15
CA ASP A 555 15.00 -3.78 -0.35
C ASP A 555 14.53 -2.54 0.41
N TYR A 556 13.30 -2.51 0.93
CA TYR A 556 12.80 -1.40 1.76
C TYR A 556 13.76 -1.04 2.90
N VAL A 557 14.29 -2.03 3.62
CA VAL A 557 15.22 -1.80 4.75
C VAL A 557 16.62 -1.49 4.25
N ARG A 558 17.08 -2.16 3.18
CA ARG A 558 18.38 -1.90 2.55
C ARG A 558 18.48 -0.46 2.03
N ILE A 559 17.42 0.04 1.38
CA ILE A 559 17.29 1.41 0.84
C ILE A 559 17.41 2.45 1.97
N VAL A 560 16.61 2.34 3.05
CA VAL A 560 16.65 3.33 4.13
C VAL A 560 18.00 3.29 4.89
N ILE A 561 18.62 2.12 5.05
CA ILE A 561 19.96 1.99 5.65
C ILE A 561 21.04 2.65 4.78
N ALA A 562 21.01 2.40 3.46
CA ALA A 562 21.94 3.01 2.51
C ALA A 562 21.78 4.54 2.48
N ALA A 563 20.54 5.04 2.38
CA ALA A 563 20.23 6.46 2.42
C ALA A 563 20.70 7.10 3.73
N ALA A 564 20.42 6.47 4.88
CA ALA A 564 20.81 6.98 6.19
C ALA A 564 22.33 7.12 6.32
N ARG A 565 23.10 6.10 5.94
CA ARG A 565 24.58 6.15 5.99
C ARG A 565 25.16 7.17 5.01
N LYS A 566 24.64 7.24 3.78
CA LYS A 566 25.04 8.20 2.75
C LYS A 566 24.81 9.65 3.22
N TYR A 567 23.56 10.01 3.49
CA TYR A 567 23.20 11.40 3.73
C TYR A 567 23.71 11.93 5.07
N TYR A 568 23.90 11.06 6.06
CA TYR A 568 24.62 11.42 7.28
C TYR A 568 26.05 11.89 6.99
N ALA A 569 26.81 11.12 6.19
CA ALA A 569 28.18 11.50 5.81
C ALA A 569 28.22 12.78 4.95
N GLU A 570 27.31 12.90 3.98
CA GLU A 570 27.21 14.10 3.11
C GLU A 570 26.80 15.36 3.89
N ASN A 571 26.06 15.23 5.00
CA ASN A 571 25.60 16.36 5.83
C ASN A 571 26.39 16.52 7.16
N GLY A 572 27.68 16.16 7.16
CA GLY A 572 28.63 16.49 8.23
C GLY A 572 28.80 15.44 9.34
N GLY A 573 28.20 14.26 9.19
CA GLY A 573 28.37 13.13 10.09
C GLY A 573 29.75 12.49 10.00
N THR A 574 30.56 12.64 11.05
CA THR A 574 31.95 12.15 11.11
C THR A 574 32.18 11.00 12.11
N ALA A 575 31.29 10.82 13.09
CA ALA A 575 31.30 9.68 14.01
C ALA A 575 30.58 8.46 13.39
N PRO A 576 30.85 7.21 13.82
CA PRO A 576 30.14 6.04 13.31
C PRO A 576 28.63 6.10 13.57
N LEU A 577 27.84 6.14 12.49
CA LEU A 577 26.38 6.06 12.54
C LEU A 577 25.92 4.65 12.92
N LYS A 578 25.12 4.54 13.98
CA LYS A 578 24.50 3.28 14.42
C LYS A 578 23.02 3.25 13.99
N LEU A 579 22.60 2.15 13.36
CA LEU A 579 21.22 1.98 12.88
C LEU A 579 20.55 0.79 13.56
N PHE A 580 19.38 1.04 14.16
CA PHE A 580 18.57 0.08 14.92
C PHE A 580 17.27 -0.23 14.19
N ILE A 581 16.80 -1.48 14.29
CA ILE A 581 15.40 -1.83 14.01
C ILE A 581 14.66 -1.86 15.35
N ASN A 582 13.55 -1.13 15.47
CA ASN A 582 12.78 -0.98 16.70
C ASN A 582 11.40 -1.62 16.57
N ASP A 583 10.93 -2.35 17.59
CA ASP A 583 9.61 -2.97 17.57
C ASP A 583 9.03 -3.21 19.00
N TYR A 584 7.72 -3.38 19.08
CA TYR A 584 6.94 -3.65 20.30
C TYR A 584 6.55 -5.13 20.41
N ASN A 585 6.11 -5.56 21.59
CA ASN A 585 5.70 -6.95 21.84
C ASN A 585 6.80 -7.95 21.46
N LEU A 586 8.05 -7.66 21.84
CA LEU A 586 9.16 -8.61 21.71
C LEU A 586 9.28 -9.47 22.99
N GLU A 587 8.81 -8.92 24.10
CA GLU A 587 8.61 -9.48 25.43
C GLU A 587 7.33 -10.34 25.58
N SER A 588 6.64 -10.60 24.48
CA SER A 588 5.34 -11.27 24.42
C SER A 588 5.37 -12.73 24.90
N ASP A 589 4.36 -13.10 25.70
CA ASP A 589 4.17 -14.45 26.26
C ASP A 589 3.15 -15.29 25.48
N TRP A 590 2.14 -14.65 24.89
CA TRP A 590 1.09 -15.32 24.11
C TRP A 590 1.59 -15.99 22.81
N ASP A 591 2.80 -15.67 22.36
CA ASP A 591 3.44 -16.22 21.16
C ASP A 591 4.82 -16.87 21.45
N ASP A 592 5.18 -17.08 22.72
CA ASP A 592 6.51 -17.56 23.14
C ASP A 592 7.67 -16.68 22.62
N ASN A 593 7.50 -15.36 22.56
CA ASN A 593 8.39 -14.40 21.90
C ASN A 593 8.59 -14.67 20.38
N LYS A 594 7.63 -15.27 19.65
CA LYS A 594 7.74 -15.47 18.17
C LYS A 594 8.05 -14.15 17.45
N LYS A 595 7.53 -13.00 17.89
CA LYS A 595 7.88 -11.71 17.28
C LYS A 595 9.36 -11.34 17.43
N ALA A 596 9.98 -11.59 18.59
CA ALA A 596 11.42 -11.38 18.78
C ALA A 596 12.27 -12.34 17.92
N LYS A 597 11.87 -13.62 17.83
CA LYS A 597 12.53 -14.61 16.95
C LYS A 597 12.44 -14.17 15.48
N SER A 598 11.28 -13.67 15.06
CA SER A 598 11.01 -13.19 13.70
C SER A 598 11.81 -11.93 13.37
N LEU A 599 11.96 -11.00 14.31
CA LEU A 599 12.78 -9.81 14.11
C LEU A 599 14.26 -10.17 13.88
N VAL A 600 14.80 -11.16 14.60
CA VAL A 600 16.17 -11.65 14.37
C VAL A 600 16.29 -12.29 12.97
N HIS A 601 15.34 -13.14 12.57
CA HIS A 601 15.31 -13.73 11.22
C HIS A 601 15.29 -12.65 10.10
N TRP A 602 14.42 -11.64 10.21
CA TRP A 602 14.36 -10.57 9.21
C TRP A 602 15.63 -9.71 9.17
N ILE A 603 16.31 -9.51 10.31
CA ILE A 603 17.63 -8.85 10.36
C ILE A 603 18.69 -9.67 9.61
N GLU A 604 18.76 -10.99 9.84
CA GLU A 604 19.65 -11.90 9.10
C GLU A 604 19.36 -11.87 7.59
N LYS A 605 18.08 -11.81 7.20
CA LYS A 605 17.64 -11.72 5.81
C LYS A 605 17.99 -10.39 5.15
N TRP A 606 17.82 -9.26 5.84
CA TRP A 606 18.21 -7.94 5.31
C TRP A 606 19.72 -7.80 5.12
N GLU A 607 20.54 -8.33 6.04
CA GLU A 607 22.02 -8.30 5.96
C GLU A 607 22.63 -9.38 5.03
N SER A 608 21.82 -10.30 4.49
CA SER A 608 22.30 -11.38 3.60
C SER A 608 22.93 -10.91 2.29
N ASP A 609 22.79 -9.62 1.93
CA ASP A 609 23.47 -8.99 0.79
C ASP A 609 24.98 -8.76 1.02
N GLY A 610 25.46 -8.91 2.27
CA GLY A 610 26.85 -8.67 2.67
C GLY A 610 27.27 -7.20 2.69
N VAL A 611 26.34 -6.26 2.53
CA VAL A 611 26.59 -4.81 2.43
C VAL A 611 25.74 -4.02 3.44
N THR A 612 24.47 -4.40 3.59
CA THR A 612 23.55 -3.89 4.58
C THR A 612 24.03 -4.28 5.98
N LYS A 613 24.02 -3.30 6.88
CA LYS A 613 24.43 -3.50 8.28
C LYS A 613 23.48 -2.81 9.23
N ILE A 614 22.90 -3.61 10.11
CA ILE A 614 22.06 -3.26 11.25
C ILE A 614 22.93 -3.39 12.50
N ASP A 615 23.13 -2.28 13.22
CA ASP A 615 24.00 -2.23 14.39
C ASP A 615 23.28 -2.67 15.67
N GLY A 616 21.95 -2.56 15.73
CA GLY A 616 21.19 -2.79 16.95
C GLY A 616 19.72 -3.17 16.79
N ILE A 617 19.12 -3.59 17.91
CA ILE A 617 17.70 -3.87 18.08
C ILE A 617 17.16 -3.00 19.22
N GLY A 618 16.09 -2.26 18.94
CA GLY A 618 15.27 -1.58 19.92
C GLY A 618 14.09 -2.47 20.32
N THR A 619 13.90 -2.68 21.63
CA THR A 619 12.66 -3.23 22.17
C THR A 619 11.91 -2.14 22.90
N GLN A 620 10.69 -1.83 22.44
CA GLN A 620 9.90 -0.72 22.99
C GLN A 620 9.58 -0.95 24.47
N MET A 621 9.21 -2.18 24.87
CA MET A 621 8.84 -2.53 26.25
C MET A 621 7.66 -1.68 26.81
N HIS A 622 6.59 -1.57 26.04
CA HIS A 622 5.32 -0.97 26.48
C HIS A 622 4.54 -1.94 27.39
N VAL A 623 5.07 -2.18 28.59
CA VAL A 623 4.60 -3.25 29.49
C VAL A 623 3.47 -2.80 30.44
N SER A 624 2.90 -3.76 31.16
CA SER A 624 2.04 -3.50 32.31
C SER A 624 2.44 -4.40 33.47
N CYS A 625 2.44 -3.84 34.68
CA CYS A 625 2.49 -4.64 35.90
C CYS A 625 1.09 -5.22 36.17
N HIS A 626 1.00 -6.53 36.39
CA HIS A 626 -0.28 -7.21 36.63
C HIS A 626 -0.45 -7.53 38.12
N ALA A 627 -1.64 -7.29 38.67
CA ALA A 627 -2.02 -7.77 40.00
C ALA A 627 -1.93 -9.30 40.09
N ASN A 628 -2.43 -9.96 39.04
CA ASN A 628 -2.48 -11.41 38.97
C ASN A 628 -1.07 -12.02 38.91
N ALA A 629 -0.64 -12.62 40.01
CA ALA A 629 0.73 -13.11 40.17
C ALA A 629 1.15 -14.17 39.12
N ALA A 630 0.20 -14.96 38.59
CA ALA A 630 0.50 -15.93 37.54
C ALA A 630 0.76 -15.26 36.18
N MET A 631 -0.03 -14.24 35.82
CA MET A 631 0.21 -13.42 34.64
C MET A 631 1.51 -12.61 34.78
N GLN A 632 1.73 -11.97 35.93
CA GLN A 632 2.95 -11.20 36.19
C GLN A 632 4.21 -12.06 36.03
N LYS A 633 4.22 -13.27 36.61
CA LYS A 633 5.31 -14.24 36.43
C LYS A 633 5.51 -14.67 34.97
N SER A 634 4.42 -14.85 34.21
CA SER A 634 4.49 -15.11 32.76
C SER A 634 5.20 -13.99 32.00
N LYS A 635 4.88 -12.72 32.30
CA LYS A 635 5.57 -11.56 31.70
C LYS A 635 7.05 -11.53 32.08
N GLU A 636 7.38 -11.74 33.35
CA GLU A 636 8.77 -11.76 33.84
C GLU A 636 9.61 -12.84 33.15
N GLU A 637 9.07 -14.04 32.96
CA GLU A 637 9.74 -15.14 32.25
C GLU A 637 9.97 -14.84 30.76
N HIS A 638 9.02 -14.16 30.10
CA HIS A 638 9.15 -13.79 28.68
C HIS A 638 9.96 -12.51 28.43
N VAL A 639 10.07 -11.60 29.39
CA VAL A 639 11.07 -10.50 29.39
C VAL A 639 12.49 -11.06 29.46
N VAL A 640 12.74 -12.03 30.37
CA VAL A 640 14.03 -12.73 30.47
C VAL A 640 14.37 -13.43 29.15
N LYS A 641 13.42 -14.18 28.59
CA LYS A 641 13.58 -14.92 27.33
C LYS A 641 13.79 -14.00 26.13
N MET A 642 13.11 -12.86 26.07
CA MET A 642 13.39 -11.82 25.07
C MET A 642 14.83 -11.33 25.18
N PHE A 643 15.30 -10.93 26.38
CA PHE A 643 16.69 -10.47 26.53
C PHE A 643 17.71 -11.55 26.16
N GLU A 644 17.43 -12.84 26.41
CA GLU A 644 18.27 -13.93 25.92
C GLU A 644 18.30 -14.02 24.39
N ILE A 645 17.17 -13.88 23.71
CA ILE A 645 17.10 -13.89 22.22
C ILE A 645 17.87 -12.69 21.66
N LEU A 646 17.65 -11.49 22.21
CA LEU A 646 18.32 -10.27 21.78
C LEU A 646 19.84 -10.32 22.05
N ALA A 647 20.27 -10.88 23.17
CA ALA A 647 21.70 -11.13 23.44
C ALA A 647 22.32 -12.07 22.39
N LYS A 648 21.65 -13.19 22.09
CA LYS A 648 22.13 -14.21 21.11
C LYS A 648 22.29 -13.67 19.69
N SER A 649 21.57 -12.61 19.32
CA SER A 649 21.72 -11.93 18.01
C SER A 649 23.08 -11.24 17.78
N GLY A 650 23.88 -11.03 18.83
CA GLY A 650 25.14 -10.27 18.76
C GLY A 650 24.99 -8.77 18.50
N LYS A 651 23.77 -8.27 18.26
CA LYS A 651 23.47 -6.84 18.02
C LYS A 651 23.58 -6.01 19.30
N LEU A 652 23.73 -4.70 19.15
CA LEU A 652 23.48 -3.76 20.25
C LEU A 652 22.00 -3.87 20.67
N VAL A 653 21.70 -3.84 21.96
CA VAL A 653 20.33 -3.90 22.48
C VAL A 653 20.02 -2.61 23.23
N LYS A 654 18.91 -1.95 22.86
CA LYS A 654 18.36 -0.79 23.58
C LYS A 654 16.95 -1.14 24.04
N ILE A 655 16.60 -0.81 25.28
CA ILE A 655 15.20 -0.62 25.64
C ILE A 655 14.83 0.80 25.23
N SER A 656 13.94 0.95 24.25
CA SER A 656 13.78 2.20 23.50
C SER A 656 12.64 3.09 24.00
N GLU A 657 11.57 2.51 24.53
CA GLU A 657 10.31 3.22 24.81
C GLU A 657 9.63 2.71 26.11
N LEU A 658 10.42 2.40 27.15
CA LEU A 658 9.90 1.78 28.38
C LEU A 658 8.88 2.67 29.08
N ASP A 659 7.63 2.21 29.11
CA ASP A 659 6.59 2.67 30.02
C ASP A 659 5.88 1.49 30.68
N MET A 660 5.17 1.76 31.77
CA MET A 660 4.50 0.74 32.56
C MET A 660 3.11 1.20 33.01
N GLY A 661 2.07 0.54 32.51
CA GLY A 661 0.73 0.62 33.11
C GLY A 661 0.61 -0.31 34.33
N TYR A 662 -0.52 -0.22 35.03
CA TYR A 662 -0.92 -1.23 36.03
C TYR A 662 -2.26 -1.85 35.64
N VAL A 663 -2.37 -3.17 35.72
CA VAL A 663 -3.57 -3.94 35.38
C VAL A 663 -4.07 -4.71 36.62
N ASN A 664 -5.33 -4.50 37.00
CA ASN A 664 -5.93 -5.14 38.17
C ASN A 664 -6.31 -6.63 37.92
N GLU A 665 -6.83 -7.32 38.94
CA GLU A 665 -7.28 -8.72 38.84
C GLU A 665 -8.45 -8.91 37.85
N ASP A 666 -9.24 -7.87 37.54
CA ASP A 666 -10.27 -7.92 36.49
C ASP A 666 -9.69 -7.82 35.06
N GLY A 667 -8.37 -7.67 34.92
CA GLY A 667 -7.71 -7.44 33.63
C GLY A 667 -7.85 -6.01 33.08
N LYS A 668 -8.19 -5.02 33.91
CA LYS A 668 -8.40 -3.62 33.50
C LYS A 668 -7.21 -2.74 33.89
N SER A 669 -6.82 -1.82 32.99
CA SER A 669 -5.86 -0.76 33.30
C SER A 669 -6.37 0.16 34.41
N VAL A 670 -5.56 0.40 35.43
CA VAL A 670 -5.85 1.31 36.55
C VAL A 670 -5.24 2.68 36.26
N LYS A 671 -6.02 3.74 36.46
CA LYS A 671 -5.60 5.13 36.19
C LYS A 671 -4.89 5.73 37.42
N THR A 672 -4.10 6.78 37.20
CA THR A 672 -3.27 7.41 38.24
C THR A 672 -4.07 7.87 39.46
N ALA A 673 -5.30 8.35 39.24
CA ALA A 673 -6.21 8.79 40.31
C ALA A 673 -6.76 7.64 41.18
N ASP A 674 -6.79 6.41 40.64
CA ASP A 674 -7.32 5.20 41.31
C ASP A 674 -6.20 4.31 41.88
N MET A 675 -4.94 4.77 41.80
CA MET A 675 -3.76 3.99 42.16
C MET A 675 -3.59 3.84 43.67
N THR A 676 -3.43 2.61 44.14
CA THR A 676 -3.07 2.35 45.55
C THR A 676 -1.56 2.21 45.72
N GLU A 677 -1.09 2.57 46.92
CA GLU A 677 0.30 2.44 47.36
C GLU A 677 0.92 1.04 47.13
N ALA A 678 0.13 -0.02 47.27
CA ALA A 678 0.59 -1.39 47.06
C ALA A 678 0.82 -1.70 45.57
N GLN A 679 -0.11 -1.27 44.70
CA GLN A 679 0.02 -1.40 43.25
C GLN A 679 1.21 -0.59 42.73
N HIS A 680 1.37 0.64 43.24
CA HIS A 680 2.48 1.53 42.88
C HIS A 680 3.86 0.97 43.29
N LYS A 681 3.94 0.25 44.41
CA LYS A 681 5.17 -0.46 44.84
C LYS A 681 5.41 -1.73 44.03
N ALA A 682 4.37 -2.45 43.60
CA ALA A 682 4.51 -3.57 42.67
C ALA A 682 5.07 -3.11 41.31
N MET A 683 4.63 -1.95 40.79
CA MET A 683 5.25 -1.35 39.59
C MET A 683 6.73 -1.02 39.80
N ALA A 684 7.11 -0.52 40.97
CA ALA A 684 8.50 -0.22 41.28
C ALA A 684 9.40 -1.48 41.27
N GLU A 685 8.94 -2.57 41.88
CA GLU A 685 9.67 -3.85 41.83
C GLU A 685 9.73 -4.44 40.40
N TYR A 686 8.69 -4.26 39.56
CA TYR A 686 8.76 -4.72 38.18
C TYR A 686 9.68 -3.85 37.30
N TYR A 687 9.72 -2.52 37.50
CA TYR A 687 10.74 -1.65 36.89
C TYR A 687 12.15 -2.09 37.31
N LYS A 688 12.35 -2.36 38.61
CA LYS A 688 13.62 -2.87 39.16
C LYS A 688 14.02 -4.19 38.50
N PHE A 689 13.09 -5.14 38.38
CA PHE A 689 13.30 -6.41 37.70
C PHE A 689 13.74 -6.22 36.25
N ILE A 690 13.00 -5.46 35.44
CA ILE A 690 13.29 -5.26 34.01
C ILE A 690 14.69 -4.66 33.81
N VAL A 691 14.99 -3.55 34.51
CA VAL A 691 16.26 -2.84 34.38
C VAL A 691 17.41 -3.74 34.85
N LYS A 692 17.24 -4.46 35.98
CA LYS A 692 18.24 -5.41 36.47
C LYS A 692 18.48 -6.56 35.50
N LYS A 693 17.42 -7.15 34.92
CA LYS A 693 17.55 -8.25 33.94
C LYS A 693 18.24 -7.83 32.64
N TYR A 694 18.08 -6.59 32.21
CA TYR A 694 18.89 -6.04 31.12
C TYR A 694 20.39 -6.07 31.45
N PHE A 695 20.80 -5.65 32.65
CA PHE A 695 22.22 -5.69 33.07
C PHE A 695 22.73 -7.09 33.46
N GLU A 696 21.86 -8.04 33.82
CA GLU A 696 22.24 -9.44 34.04
C GLU A 696 22.42 -10.21 32.72
N ILE A 697 21.54 -10.03 31.74
CA ILE A 697 21.43 -10.90 30.56
C ILE A 697 22.16 -10.33 29.32
N ILE A 698 22.02 -9.04 29.02
CA ILE A 698 22.66 -8.44 27.85
C ILE A 698 24.17 -8.30 28.12
N PRO A 699 25.08 -8.82 27.27
CA PRO A 699 26.51 -8.64 27.46
C PRO A 699 26.94 -7.17 27.42
N ALA A 700 27.92 -6.75 28.24
CA ALA A 700 28.29 -5.35 28.40
C ALA A 700 28.65 -4.62 27.08
N ALA A 701 29.24 -5.33 26.11
CA ALA A 701 29.55 -4.79 24.78
C ALA A 701 28.31 -4.53 23.90
N GLN A 702 27.18 -5.18 24.19
CA GLN A 702 25.90 -5.03 23.49
C GLN A 702 24.98 -3.99 24.16
N ARG A 703 25.26 -3.54 25.38
CA ARG A 703 24.39 -2.60 26.11
C ARG A 703 24.46 -1.19 25.53
N TYR A 704 23.50 -0.82 24.68
CA TYR A 704 23.40 0.56 24.20
C TYR A 704 22.77 1.50 25.24
N GLY A 705 21.66 1.10 25.87
CA GLY A 705 20.91 2.02 26.72
C GLY A 705 19.50 1.56 27.11
N ILE A 706 18.89 2.34 27.99
CA ILE A 706 17.47 2.25 28.37
C ILE A 706 16.89 3.66 28.28
N THR A 707 15.82 3.85 27.52
CA THR A 707 15.04 5.08 27.46
C THR A 707 13.71 4.89 28.19
N GLN A 708 13.40 5.80 29.11
CA GLN A 708 12.05 5.93 29.67
C GLN A 708 11.16 6.69 28.67
N TRP A 709 9.96 6.16 28.40
CA TRP A 709 8.96 6.84 27.59
C TRP A 709 8.11 7.74 28.48
N CYS A 710 8.24 9.06 28.27
CA CYS A 710 7.72 10.17 29.08
C CYS A 710 8.21 10.26 30.54
N ALA A 711 8.25 11.48 31.10
CA ALA A 711 8.73 11.72 32.46
C ALA A 711 7.59 11.59 33.50
N THR A 712 6.50 12.31 33.26
CA THR A 712 5.33 12.40 34.14
C THR A 712 4.25 11.41 33.74
N ASP A 713 3.30 11.16 34.63
CA ASP A 713 2.09 10.39 34.30
C ASP A 713 1.31 10.96 33.12
N SER A 714 0.63 10.07 32.39
CA SER A 714 -0.01 10.39 31.12
C SER A 714 -1.26 11.26 31.35
N PRO A 715 -1.40 12.42 30.67
CA PRO A 715 -2.61 13.23 30.73
C PRO A 715 -3.88 12.44 30.40
N ALA A 716 -5.01 12.80 31.01
CA ALA A 716 -6.27 12.08 30.82
C ALA A 716 -6.81 12.14 29.38
N ASP A 717 -6.41 13.15 28.62
CA ASP A 717 -6.71 13.40 27.21
C ASP A 717 -5.63 12.88 26.24
N SER A 718 -4.57 12.23 26.74
CA SER A 718 -3.53 11.63 25.90
C SER A 718 -4.06 10.44 25.11
N GLY A 719 -3.84 10.47 23.79
CA GLY A 719 -4.11 9.33 22.90
C GLY A 719 -3.23 8.10 23.15
N TRP A 720 -2.13 8.25 23.92
CA TRP A 720 -1.34 7.13 24.40
C TRP A 720 -1.49 6.96 25.92
N ARG A 721 -2.03 5.80 26.34
CA ARG A 721 -2.25 5.42 27.74
C ARG A 721 -2.89 6.52 28.61
N GLY A 722 -3.90 7.23 28.09
CA GLY A 722 -4.48 8.40 28.75
C GLY A 722 -4.86 8.14 30.21
N GLY A 723 -4.33 8.97 31.12
CA GLY A 723 -4.56 8.89 32.56
C GLY A 723 -3.82 7.77 33.31
N GLU A 724 -2.84 7.08 32.72
CA GLU A 724 -2.13 5.94 33.36
C GLU A 724 -0.85 6.36 34.12
N PRO A 725 -0.45 5.56 35.14
CA PRO A 725 0.67 5.84 36.07
C PRO A 725 2.07 5.61 35.47
N VAL A 726 2.25 5.89 34.18
CA VAL A 726 3.43 5.52 33.38
C VAL A 726 4.74 6.16 33.81
N GLY A 727 4.70 7.35 34.41
CA GLY A 727 5.87 8.18 34.67
C GLY A 727 6.71 7.72 35.86
N LEU A 728 7.97 8.17 35.87
CA LEU A 728 8.83 8.13 37.06
C LEU A 728 8.57 9.34 37.99
N TRP A 729 7.82 10.32 37.50
CA TRP A 729 7.33 11.48 38.24
C TRP A 729 5.80 11.61 38.16
N ASP A 730 5.19 12.30 39.13
CA ASP A 730 3.79 12.73 39.02
C ASP A 730 3.65 13.95 38.07
N ALA A 731 2.41 14.42 37.85
CA ALA A 731 2.13 15.59 37.02
C ALA A 731 2.68 16.92 37.59
N ASN A 732 3.15 16.94 38.85
CA ASN A 732 3.77 18.10 39.51
C ASN A 732 5.31 18.00 39.56
N TYR A 733 5.89 16.98 38.91
CA TYR A 733 7.33 16.66 38.91
C TYR A 733 7.89 16.17 40.27
N ASN A 734 7.04 15.66 41.17
CA ASN A 734 7.46 14.90 42.35
C ASN A 734 7.89 13.48 41.94
N ARG A 735 8.91 12.91 42.59
CA ARG A 735 9.34 11.52 42.34
C ARG A 735 8.27 10.52 42.83
N LYS A 736 8.18 9.39 42.12
CA LYS A 736 7.28 8.26 42.43
C LYS A 736 8.04 7.04 42.96
N HIS A 737 7.34 6.02 43.46
CA HIS A 737 7.98 4.74 43.82
C HIS A 737 8.64 4.08 42.60
N THR A 738 8.07 4.24 41.41
CA THR A 738 8.67 3.80 40.14
C THR A 738 10.07 4.39 39.90
N TYR A 739 10.35 5.64 40.34
CA TYR A 739 11.68 6.24 40.30
C TYR A 739 12.71 5.45 41.13
N ALA A 740 12.33 5.06 42.35
CA ALA A 740 13.20 4.27 43.23
C ALA A 740 13.45 2.88 42.66
N GLY A 741 12.41 2.21 42.14
CA GLY A 741 12.54 0.91 41.48
C GLY A 741 13.49 0.95 40.28
N PHE A 742 13.32 1.95 39.40
CA PHE A 742 14.21 2.18 38.27
C PHE A 742 15.67 2.44 38.73
N ALA A 743 15.87 3.32 39.71
CA ALA A 743 17.19 3.67 40.24
C ALA A 743 17.91 2.48 40.91
N ASP A 744 17.19 1.66 41.69
CA ASP A 744 17.74 0.45 42.31
C ASP A 744 18.03 -0.64 41.27
N GLY A 745 17.25 -0.70 40.18
CA GLY A 745 17.53 -1.56 39.02
C GLY A 745 18.82 -1.15 38.30
N LEU A 746 19.03 0.15 38.05
CA LEU A 746 20.29 0.68 37.50
C LEU A 746 21.49 0.36 38.40
N ALA A 747 21.29 0.45 39.72
CA ALA A 747 22.30 0.17 40.74
C ALA A 747 22.50 -1.33 41.05
N GLY A 748 21.75 -2.24 40.42
CA GLY A 748 21.85 -3.69 40.60
C GLY A 748 21.40 -4.24 41.96
N LYS A 749 20.63 -3.48 42.75
CA LYS A 749 20.18 -3.84 44.12
C LYS A 749 19.01 -4.83 44.15
#